data_AF-A0A951WZQ4-F1
#
_entry.id   AF-A0A951WZQ4-F1
#
_cell.length_a   1.000
_cell.length_b   1.000
_cell.length_c   1.000
_cell.angle_alpha   90.00
_cell.angle_beta   90.00
_cell.angle_gamma   90.00
#
_symmetry.space_group_name_H-M   'P 1'
#
loop_
_entity.id
_entity.type
_entity.pdbx_description
1 polymer ?
#
loop_
_entity_poly.entity_id
_entity_poly.type
_entity_poly.pdbx_seq_one_letter_code
_entity_poly.pdbx_strand_id
1 'polypeptide(L)'
;MQRLLYRAIRAAAFIVLTLSLIPSAPRSVHATPSAAVPATPAAPNEQSLLFPARLDTTLDNYFGKTPAGDDAALQVSYDIDNTAQPIRERRALVFFDLSSIPTSAKIISATLELYLEALVDPQPMTVQIEQVITPWDNATTWDTQPDSSTWDPNWLLPATPGQYITRDLTALVEDWVNAPANSPNYGVRLSTSSRLDKAIFTSAEGKNPPQLRVLFQLAPIRVCSGVPDPCTPSVAAEVYDTRTGERFVSDGAGLITHNGQIAPGDSLWARAYQSTPRPGLNLYFTSGPPVEVSEANYEQYSSGATELRLVIQRTNPLALQDLVVSSQWHVQADGAKAAWLEQNIQRASDYLYDFTEGQFALGTVRVRQYYDGWAGANIKLHTSNTFHPNATIGGIVADETPDISPTIPISYTPGSVFIGSYWNRFGSPPNQVNIYKGTVVPPATLVDDWAIALAHELGHYLLFLFDTYTDADGHSNEAIADQCTGSAMGNAYASGNHAFVFNQKHWDTGCAATEAHSVLQGRNEWSTISGWYSFAFTPTIASVDVFPPVPLATIIFEPPTVPLPPLAASQLFTLTYQAGETTSPEARAFLIRDNARVLEQGKPPAGGTTVQLTDARIGDRLCVYDINDHAADSPRHQFGCELISAGDDQLIMTRNTAWAPEIAMVQSGPNQLSVVVTQSVPVEAVMKARLFPEHDTALGEVVLARDGDLWSGVFNLPVPVPPAYLQLWVEELPSAPATRRETIVDRGTGGSGAFGPARLHSGVLVVSSDGNASYQSGTPIFLEPGQSIAWQSMPGTPQLPPGTLISGQSYRLDANPASLVAGGTVSIQYEDEFGLVQAAGVAAATPAIHFWDGVQWTPLATTITTPTNATDGVQLATAPSAGVGVYAVLLAQENRTYLPVISR
;
A
#
# COMPACT_ATOMS: atom_id res chain seq x y z
N MET A 1 26.16 -13.71 49.96
CA MET A 1 27.46 -14.20 49.45
C MET A 1 27.62 -13.60 48.06
N GLN A 2 28.32 -12.51 47.77
CA GLN A 2 29.62 -11.95 48.21
C GLN A 2 30.86 -12.69 47.67
N ARG A 3 31.66 -11.93 46.88
CA ARG A 3 33.06 -12.10 46.41
C ARG A 3 33.23 -12.75 45.01
N LEU A 4 33.77 -12.10 43.96
CA LEU A 4 34.97 -11.23 43.71
C LEU A 4 36.26 -11.99 43.33
N LEU A 5 36.82 -11.67 42.15
CA LEU A 5 38.23 -11.52 41.69
C LEU A 5 38.17 -11.24 40.15
N TYR A 6 39.15 -10.72 39.38
CA TYR A 6 40.29 -9.80 39.56
C TYR A 6 40.67 -9.27 38.15
N ARG A 7 40.55 -7.98 37.80
CA ARG A 7 41.50 -6.85 37.99
C ARG A 7 42.88 -6.92 37.27
N ALA A 8 43.08 -6.02 36.30
CA ALA A 8 44.35 -5.34 35.92
C ALA A 8 44.06 -4.24 34.85
N ILE A 9 44.76 -3.09 34.68
CA ILE A 9 45.76 -2.33 35.48
C ILE A 9 45.92 -0.88 34.90
N ARG A 10 46.06 0.15 35.78
CA ARG A 10 46.62 1.53 35.56
C ARG A 10 45.94 2.45 34.50
N ALA A 11 45.90 3.79 34.65
CA ALA A 11 46.71 4.69 35.47
C ALA A 11 45.90 5.69 36.35
N ALA A 12 46.63 6.46 37.17
CA ALA A 12 46.20 7.32 38.28
C ALA A 12 46.91 8.71 38.12
N ALA A 13 46.71 9.80 38.87
CA ALA A 13 45.67 10.29 39.80
C ALA A 13 46.10 11.72 40.31
N PHE A 14 45.31 12.26 41.25
CA PHE A 14 45.63 13.33 42.21
C PHE A 14 45.32 14.81 41.89
N ILE A 15 44.98 15.51 42.99
CA ILE A 15 44.38 16.84 43.11
C ILE A 15 45.35 17.73 43.91
N VAL A 16 45.35 19.05 43.66
CA VAL A 16 45.24 20.18 44.63
C VAL A 16 45.98 21.47 44.18
N LEU A 17 45.24 22.60 44.20
CA LEU A 17 45.64 24.05 44.11
C LEU A 17 46.27 24.53 42.78
N THR A 18 46.16 25.80 42.31
CA THR A 18 45.64 27.09 42.85
C THR A 18 45.02 27.98 41.73
N LEU A 19 44.03 28.80 42.11
CA LEU A 19 43.70 30.16 41.63
C LEU A 19 44.30 30.73 40.30
N SER A 20 43.44 31.08 39.30
CA SER A 20 43.21 32.47 38.81
C SER A 20 42.58 32.59 37.39
N LEU A 21 41.35 33.15 37.33
CA LEU A 21 40.84 34.17 36.37
C LEU A 21 40.68 33.92 34.82
N ILE A 22 39.43 34.17 34.37
CA ILE A 22 38.99 34.71 33.03
C ILE A 22 38.90 33.71 31.84
N PRO A 23 37.82 33.72 31.00
CA PRO A 23 36.39 33.87 31.30
C PRO A 23 35.52 32.72 30.70
N SER A 24 34.32 32.48 31.23
CA SER A 24 33.38 31.52 30.62
C SER A 24 32.58 32.16 29.48
N ALA A 25 32.63 31.58 28.29
CA ALA A 25 31.69 31.93 27.22
C ALA A 25 30.25 31.49 27.62
N PRO A 26 29.23 32.36 27.51
CA PRO A 26 27.85 31.97 27.78
C PRO A 26 27.32 31.06 26.67
N ARG A 27 26.53 30.06 27.07
CA ARG A 27 25.83 29.14 26.15
C ARG A 27 24.89 29.92 25.23
N SER A 28 24.86 29.53 23.96
CA SER A 28 23.76 29.85 23.05
C SER A 28 22.46 29.24 23.56
N VAL A 29 21.57 30.09 24.08
CA VAL A 29 20.17 29.73 24.27
C VAL A 29 19.47 30.00 22.95
N HIS A 30 19.30 28.96 22.12
CA HIS A 30 18.30 29.03 21.06
C HIS A 30 16.93 29.12 21.71
N ALA A 31 16.26 30.26 21.53
CA ALA A 31 14.86 30.38 21.87
C ALA A 31 14.06 29.54 20.87
N THR A 32 13.35 28.52 21.37
CA THR A 32 12.32 27.84 20.59
C THR A 32 11.26 28.86 20.15
N PRO A 33 10.73 28.76 18.91
CA PRO A 33 9.64 29.62 18.48
C PRO A 33 8.45 29.44 19.42
N SER A 34 7.98 30.54 20.02
CA SER A 34 6.80 30.51 20.89
C SER A 34 5.58 30.24 20.03
N ALA A 35 4.83 29.18 20.35
CA ALA A 35 3.58 28.88 19.68
C ALA A 35 2.59 30.05 19.77
N ALA A 36 1.80 30.24 18.72
CA ALA A 36 0.74 31.23 18.68
C ALA A 36 -0.31 30.96 19.77
N VAL A 37 -0.77 32.03 20.43
CA VAL A 37 -1.87 31.98 21.40
C VAL A 37 -3.17 32.35 20.65
N PRO A 38 -4.27 31.57 20.77
CA PRO A 38 -5.50 31.88 20.05
C PRO A 38 -6.14 33.17 20.57
N ALA A 39 -6.52 34.06 19.65
CA ALA A 39 -7.46 35.13 19.93
C ALA A 39 -8.91 34.59 19.95
N THR A 40 -9.81 35.37 20.55
CA THR A 40 -11.28 35.18 20.59
C THR A 40 -11.83 34.86 19.18
N PRO A 41 -12.85 33.99 19.01
CA PRO A 41 -13.26 33.51 17.69
C PRO A 41 -13.59 34.66 16.73
N ALA A 42 -12.82 34.69 15.65
CA ALA A 42 -12.98 35.62 14.54
C ALA A 42 -14.31 35.35 13.80
N ALA A 43 -14.79 36.33 13.03
CA ALA A 43 -15.98 36.13 12.20
C ALA A 43 -15.69 35.13 11.05
N PRO A 44 -16.70 34.61 10.34
CA PRO A 44 -16.47 33.57 9.34
C PRO A 44 -15.49 34.04 8.24
N ASN A 45 -14.49 33.20 8.01
CA ASN A 45 -13.43 33.34 6.99
C ASN A 45 -12.37 34.43 7.26
N GLU A 46 -12.26 34.91 8.50
CA GLU A 46 -11.21 35.84 8.93
C GLU A 46 -9.88 35.14 9.25
N GLN A 47 -8.75 35.83 8.99
CA GLN A 47 -7.37 35.39 9.18
C GLN A 47 -6.56 36.48 9.89
N SER A 48 -5.75 36.10 10.88
CA SER A 48 -4.91 37.03 11.66
C SER A 48 -3.43 36.68 11.54
N LEU A 49 -2.69 37.45 10.74
CA LEU A 49 -1.23 37.30 10.56
C LEU A 49 -0.45 38.40 11.29
N LEU A 50 0.81 38.10 11.59
CA LEU A 50 1.76 39.00 12.23
C LEU A 50 3.03 39.08 11.39
N PHE A 51 3.33 40.27 10.91
CA PHE A 51 4.44 40.55 10.00
C PHE A 51 5.52 41.35 10.75
N PRO A 52 6.64 40.72 11.13
CA PRO A 52 7.83 41.47 11.55
C PRO A 52 8.32 42.38 10.42
N ALA A 53 8.95 43.49 10.76
CA ALA A 53 9.66 44.30 9.78
C ALA A 53 10.74 43.47 9.08
N ARG A 54 10.74 43.51 7.75
CA ARG A 54 11.74 42.83 6.91
C ARG A 54 12.96 43.72 6.63
N LEU A 55 12.75 45.04 6.64
CA LEU A 55 13.78 46.07 6.51
C LEU A 55 13.41 47.23 7.45
N ASP A 56 14.40 47.82 8.09
CA ASP A 56 14.29 49.08 8.83
C ASP A 56 15.63 49.83 8.83
N THR A 57 15.60 51.15 9.06
CA THR A 57 16.83 51.97 9.15
C THR A 57 16.56 53.33 9.79
N THR A 58 17.58 53.92 10.44
CA THR A 58 17.55 55.30 10.91
C THR A 58 18.21 56.25 9.90
N LEU A 59 17.43 57.17 9.33
CA LEU A 59 17.93 58.28 8.52
C LEU A 59 18.39 59.42 9.45
N ASP A 60 19.69 59.75 9.47
CA ASP A 60 20.25 60.82 10.32
C ASP A 60 20.88 61.93 9.46
N ASN A 61 20.34 63.15 9.52
CA ASN A 61 20.80 64.26 8.66
C ASN A 61 22.25 64.69 8.93
N TYR A 62 22.75 64.44 10.15
CA TYR A 62 24.11 64.78 10.56
C TYR A 62 25.14 63.77 10.01
N PHE A 63 24.69 62.55 9.74
CA PHE A 63 25.49 61.46 9.17
C PHE A 63 24.96 61.04 7.80
N GLY A 64 24.54 61.99 6.96
CA GLY A 64 23.62 61.74 5.85
C GLY A 64 24.04 60.76 4.74
N LYS A 65 25.29 60.29 4.74
CA LYS A 65 25.84 59.26 3.83
C LYS A 65 26.14 57.91 4.51
N THR A 66 25.78 57.76 5.78
CA THR A 66 26.02 56.55 6.57
C THR A 66 24.71 55.76 6.63
N PRO A 67 24.66 54.50 6.15
CA PRO A 67 23.52 53.64 6.38
C PRO A 67 23.47 53.19 7.84
N ALA A 68 22.26 52.96 8.36
CA ALA A 68 22.00 52.52 9.73
C ALA A 68 20.91 51.43 9.77
N GLY A 69 20.85 50.58 8.75
CA GLY A 69 19.93 49.43 8.68
C GLY A 69 20.49 48.13 9.27
N ASP A 70 21.61 48.20 10.00
CA ASP A 70 22.09 47.13 10.89
C ASP A 70 22.17 47.63 12.36
N ASP A 71 21.67 48.85 12.64
CA ASP A 71 21.70 49.47 13.97
C ASP A 71 20.56 48.90 14.83
N ALA A 72 20.91 48.33 15.99
CA ALA A 72 19.98 47.66 16.91
C ALA A 72 18.84 48.54 17.52
N ALA A 73 18.68 49.79 17.08
CA ALA A 73 17.65 50.71 17.54
C ALA A 73 17.29 51.79 16.50
N LEU A 74 16.00 51.93 16.23
CA LEU A 74 15.43 52.98 15.39
C LEU A 74 15.24 54.28 16.19
N GLN A 75 15.62 55.42 15.60
CA GLN A 75 15.58 56.71 16.32
C GLN A 75 14.77 57.76 15.56
N VAL A 76 13.88 58.44 16.28
CA VAL A 76 13.11 59.59 15.78
C VAL A 76 13.38 60.78 16.71
N SER A 77 13.88 61.89 16.16
CA SER A 77 14.25 63.09 16.94
C SER A 77 14.33 64.34 16.08
N TYR A 78 14.01 65.51 16.64
CA TYR A 78 14.17 66.80 15.96
C TYR A 78 14.83 67.85 16.88
N ASP A 79 16.16 67.94 16.79
CA ASP A 79 16.97 68.90 17.52
C ASP A 79 17.20 70.16 16.69
N ILE A 80 16.98 71.35 17.28
CA ILE A 80 17.19 72.65 16.63
C ILE A 80 18.22 73.52 17.37
N ASP A 81 18.83 74.45 16.63
CA ASP A 81 19.70 75.48 17.19
C ASP A 81 18.92 76.70 17.74
N ASN A 82 19.66 77.66 18.28
CA ASN A 82 19.13 78.93 18.78
C ASN A 82 18.58 79.86 17.68
N THR A 83 18.71 79.49 16.40
CA THR A 83 18.09 80.17 15.23
C THR A 83 16.89 79.40 14.67
N ALA A 84 16.50 78.30 15.33
CA ALA A 84 15.46 77.36 14.91
C ALA A 84 15.75 76.60 13.59
N GLN A 85 17.02 76.44 13.23
CA GLN A 85 17.45 75.51 12.18
C GLN A 85 17.70 74.11 12.78
N PRO A 86 17.42 73.01 12.06
CA PRO A 86 17.67 71.66 12.57
C PRO A 86 19.17 71.37 12.69
N ILE A 87 19.65 71.10 13.92
CA ILE A 87 21.00 70.59 14.20
C ILE A 87 21.07 69.10 13.85
N ARG A 88 20.08 68.34 14.31
CA ARG A 88 20.03 66.89 14.12
C ARG A 88 18.60 66.41 14.01
N GLU A 89 18.26 65.90 12.84
CA GLU A 89 16.98 65.29 12.55
C GLU A 89 17.20 63.80 12.30
N ARG A 90 16.38 62.97 12.94
CA ARG A 90 16.33 61.54 12.69
C ARG A 90 14.93 61.07 12.37
N ARG A 91 14.84 60.20 11.38
CA ARG A 91 13.62 59.54 10.93
C ARG A 91 13.87 58.04 10.89
N ALA A 92 12.87 57.23 11.21
CA ALA A 92 12.95 55.77 11.05
C ALA A 92 12.17 55.35 9.80
N LEU A 93 12.71 54.44 9.00
CA LEU A 93 11.98 53.71 7.96
C LEU A 93 11.69 52.29 8.46
N VAL A 94 10.52 51.75 8.13
CA VAL A 94 10.11 50.37 8.43
C VAL A 94 9.32 49.79 7.26
N PHE A 95 9.63 48.58 6.81
CA PHE A 95 8.98 47.88 5.70
C PHE A 95 8.46 46.50 6.14
N PHE A 96 7.27 46.14 5.67
CA PHE A 96 6.63 44.84 5.93
C PHE A 96 6.40 44.08 4.62
N ASP A 97 6.68 42.78 4.63
CA ASP A 97 6.43 41.91 3.47
C ASP A 97 5.02 41.32 3.57
N LEU A 98 4.07 41.89 2.83
CA LEU A 98 2.66 41.48 2.85
C LEU A 98 2.29 40.50 1.73
N SER A 99 3.28 39.92 1.04
CA SER A 99 3.06 39.04 -0.14
C SER A 99 2.26 37.77 0.14
N SER A 100 2.03 37.40 1.41
CA SER A 100 1.13 36.31 1.80
C SER A 100 -0.35 36.70 1.88
N ILE A 101 -0.72 37.97 1.73
CA ILE A 101 -2.12 38.42 1.68
C ILE A 101 -2.53 38.61 0.20
N PRO A 102 -3.51 37.85 -0.33
CA PRO A 102 -4.00 38.04 -1.70
C PRO A 102 -4.60 39.43 -1.91
N THR A 103 -4.39 40.03 -3.09
CA THR A 103 -4.84 41.39 -3.51
C THR A 103 -6.35 41.53 -3.73
N SER A 104 -7.13 40.61 -3.15
CA SER A 104 -8.59 40.60 -3.09
C SER A 104 -9.12 40.35 -1.67
N ALA A 105 -8.24 40.20 -0.69
CA ALA A 105 -8.61 40.03 0.71
C ALA A 105 -9.07 41.37 1.29
N LYS A 106 -10.17 41.35 2.05
CA LYS A 106 -10.68 42.54 2.72
C LYS A 106 -9.93 42.73 4.03
N ILE A 107 -9.21 43.84 4.22
CA ILE A 107 -8.56 44.14 5.49
C ILE A 107 -9.63 44.61 6.49
N ILE A 108 -9.65 43.97 7.67
CA ILE A 108 -10.61 44.28 8.74
C ILE A 108 -9.96 45.16 9.80
N SER A 109 -8.71 44.85 10.16
CA SER A 109 -7.88 45.74 10.97
C SER A 109 -6.40 45.49 10.68
N ALA A 110 -5.60 46.54 10.56
CA ALA A 110 -4.14 46.44 10.59
C ALA A 110 -3.57 47.33 11.70
N THR A 111 -2.73 46.78 12.56
CA THR A 111 -2.12 47.48 13.70
C THR A 111 -0.61 47.45 13.58
N LEU A 112 0.03 48.61 13.44
CA LEU A 112 1.47 48.78 13.62
C LEU A 112 1.79 48.70 15.12
N GLU A 113 2.76 47.88 15.49
CA GLU A 113 3.24 47.68 16.85
C GLU A 113 4.75 48.00 16.89
N LEU A 114 5.13 49.09 17.59
CA LEU A 114 6.53 49.50 17.77
C LEU A 114 6.92 49.38 19.25
N TYR A 115 8.04 48.73 19.57
CA TYR A 115 8.49 48.66 20.96
C TYR A 115 9.27 49.92 21.34
N LEU A 116 8.70 50.76 22.20
CA LEU A 116 9.32 51.99 22.68
C LEU A 116 10.31 51.68 23.81
N GLU A 117 11.61 51.73 23.52
CA GLU A 117 12.67 51.45 24.50
C GLU A 117 12.90 52.63 25.45
N ALA A 118 12.95 53.85 24.90
CA ALA A 118 13.22 55.06 25.66
C ALA A 118 12.59 56.31 25.04
N LEU A 119 12.23 57.24 25.92
CA LEU A 119 11.99 58.65 25.60
C LEU A 119 13.03 59.48 26.36
N VAL A 120 13.73 60.36 25.65
CA VAL A 120 14.64 61.35 26.27
C VAL A 120 13.87 62.67 26.44
N ASP A 121 13.99 63.28 27.61
CA ASP A 121 13.29 64.49 28.05
C ASP A 121 11.74 64.45 27.88
N PRO A 122 11.05 63.52 28.57
CA PRO A 122 9.67 63.13 28.26
C PRO A 122 8.64 64.26 28.42
N GLN A 123 8.20 64.80 27.29
CA GLN A 123 6.89 65.41 27.08
C GLN A 123 6.05 64.53 26.12
N PRO A 124 4.76 64.83 25.89
CA PRO A 124 3.96 64.14 24.89
C PRO A 124 4.49 64.40 23.47
N MET A 125 5.42 63.54 23.02
CA MET A 125 6.06 63.62 21.72
C MET A 125 5.07 63.27 20.60
N THR A 126 4.99 64.11 19.57
CA THR A 126 4.15 63.85 18.39
C THR A 126 5.01 63.30 17.26
N VAL A 127 4.69 62.10 16.80
CA VAL A 127 5.30 61.46 15.62
C VAL A 127 4.36 61.59 14.42
N GLN A 128 4.94 61.91 13.28
CA GLN A 128 4.29 61.88 11.98
C GLN A 128 4.61 60.54 11.31
N ILE A 129 3.57 59.85 10.84
CA ILE A 129 3.66 58.65 10.01
C ILE A 129 3.44 59.06 8.55
N GLU A 130 4.34 58.64 7.69
CA GLU A 130 4.34 58.96 6.27
C GLU A 130 4.43 57.65 5.49
N GLN A 131 3.55 57.45 4.51
CA GLN A 131 3.65 56.32 3.61
C GLN A 131 4.87 56.49 2.70
N VAL A 132 5.67 55.45 2.55
CA VAL A 132 6.81 55.44 1.62
C VAL A 132 6.34 55.05 0.21
N ILE A 133 6.79 55.79 -0.80
CA ILE A 133 6.32 55.67 -2.19
C ILE A 133 7.36 54.98 -3.09
N THR A 134 8.63 55.37 -3.01
CA THR A 134 9.70 54.78 -3.84
C THR A 134 10.44 53.66 -3.09
N PRO A 135 10.87 52.58 -3.76
CA PRO A 135 11.66 51.48 -3.17
C PRO A 135 12.91 51.95 -2.39
N TRP A 136 13.29 51.20 -1.35
CA TRP A 136 14.49 51.43 -0.53
C TRP A 136 14.99 50.12 0.09
N ASP A 137 16.21 50.14 0.64
CA ASP A 137 16.85 49.00 1.34
C ASP A 137 17.63 49.44 2.61
N ASN A 138 18.20 48.50 3.38
CA ASN A 138 18.95 48.82 4.60
C ASN A 138 20.23 49.68 4.36
N ALA A 139 20.67 49.85 3.10
CA ALA A 139 21.76 50.77 2.73
C ALA A 139 21.28 52.22 2.48
N THR A 140 19.98 52.49 2.64
CA THR A 140 19.38 53.82 2.51
C THR A 140 19.89 54.77 3.59
N THR A 141 20.23 55.99 3.17
CA THR A 141 20.76 57.06 4.02
C THR A 141 19.90 58.31 3.90
N TRP A 142 20.17 59.35 4.70
CA TRP A 142 19.47 60.63 4.57
C TRP A 142 19.55 61.22 3.15
N ASP A 143 20.73 61.16 2.52
CA ASP A 143 20.99 61.67 1.17
C ASP A 143 20.29 60.85 0.07
N THR A 144 19.91 59.59 0.34
CA THR A 144 19.26 58.66 -0.61
C THR A 144 17.84 58.26 -0.20
N GLN A 145 17.25 58.97 0.76
CA GLN A 145 15.95 58.59 1.34
C GLN A 145 14.81 58.58 0.31
N PRO A 146 13.86 57.65 0.44
CA PRO A 146 12.75 57.52 -0.49
C PRO A 146 11.74 58.66 -0.38
N ASP A 147 11.04 58.93 -1.49
CA ASP A 147 9.86 59.78 -1.50
C ASP A 147 8.76 59.19 -0.61
N SER A 148 8.02 60.05 0.05
CA SER A 148 6.96 59.69 1.01
C SER A 148 5.90 60.78 1.11
N SER A 149 4.70 60.41 1.55
CA SER A 149 3.56 61.30 1.76
C SER A 149 2.99 61.15 3.16
N THR A 150 2.65 62.26 3.82
CA THR A 150 2.05 62.26 5.16
C THR A 150 0.74 61.46 5.17
N TRP A 151 0.68 60.42 6.00
CA TRP A 151 -0.53 59.63 6.22
C TRP A 151 -1.22 60.05 7.53
N ASP A 152 -0.45 60.18 8.62
CA ASP A 152 -0.92 60.69 9.90
C ASP A 152 0.10 61.68 10.50
N PRO A 153 -0.21 62.98 10.55
CA PRO A 153 0.70 63.98 11.08
C PRO A 153 0.76 64.05 12.62
N ASN A 154 -0.14 63.38 13.36
CA ASN A 154 -0.37 63.66 14.79
C ASN A 154 -0.45 62.41 15.67
N TRP A 155 0.41 61.40 15.47
CA TRP A 155 0.47 60.24 16.36
C TRP A 155 1.18 60.60 17.67
N LEU A 156 0.41 60.78 18.74
CA LEU A 156 0.95 61.10 20.06
C LEU A 156 1.49 59.85 20.75
N LEU A 157 2.79 59.85 21.10
CA LEU A 157 3.41 58.74 21.83
C LEU A 157 3.02 58.75 23.31
N PRO A 158 2.82 57.57 23.95
CA PRO A 158 2.61 57.49 25.39
C PRO A 158 3.92 57.79 26.15
N ALA A 159 3.82 58.53 27.25
CA ALA A 159 4.97 58.95 28.06
C ALA A 159 5.65 57.84 28.89
N THR A 160 5.43 56.55 28.56
CA THR A 160 5.92 55.39 29.32
C THR A 160 6.61 54.41 28.37
N PRO A 161 7.95 54.35 28.38
CA PRO A 161 8.73 53.34 27.64
C PRO A 161 8.64 51.95 28.26
N GLY A 162 9.21 50.95 27.58
CA GLY A 162 9.25 49.55 28.01
C GLY A 162 8.05 48.72 27.56
N GLN A 163 7.38 49.12 26.47
CA GLN A 163 6.19 48.45 25.96
C GLN A 163 6.02 48.66 24.45
N TYR A 164 5.24 47.78 23.82
CA TYR A 164 4.71 48.03 22.48
C TYR A 164 3.69 49.17 22.52
N ILE A 165 3.84 50.12 21.61
CA ILE A 165 2.89 51.18 21.31
C ILE A 165 2.23 50.87 19.97
N THR A 166 0.97 51.25 19.78
CA THR A 166 0.20 50.83 18.61
C THR A 166 -0.39 51.97 17.79
N ARG A 167 -0.50 51.76 16.48
CA ARG A 167 -1.28 52.60 15.57
C ARG A 167 -2.10 51.76 14.60
N ASP A 168 -3.37 52.07 14.48
CA ASP A 168 -4.25 51.54 13.45
C ASP A 168 -3.81 52.07 12.07
N LEU A 169 -3.39 51.18 11.17
CA LEU A 169 -3.02 51.46 9.77
C LEU A 169 -4.01 50.81 8.78
N THR A 170 -5.22 50.42 9.21
CA THR A 170 -6.15 49.60 8.42
C THR A 170 -6.38 50.12 7.00
N ALA A 171 -6.68 51.41 6.85
CA ALA A 171 -6.89 52.02 5.53
C ALA A 171 -5.62 52.04 4.66
N LEU A 172 -4.46 52.23 5.27
CA LEU A 172 -3.18 52.25 4.56
C LEU A 172 -2.81 50.85 4.05
N VAL A 173 -3.06 49.82 4.85
CA VAL A 173 -2.79 48.41 4.49
C VAL A 173 -3.83 47.88 3.48
N GLU A 174 -5.08 48.33 3.54
CA GLU A 174 -6.09 48.09 2.50
C GLU A 174 -5.61 48.66 1.15
N ASP A 175 -5.12 49.91 1.11
CA ASP A 175 -4.55 50.52 -0.12
C ASP A 175 -3.29 49.78 -0.60
N TRP A 176 -2.45 49.30 0.31
CA TRP A 176 -1.26 48.51 -0.04
C TRP A 176 -1.60 47.17 -0.69
N VAL A 177 -2.56 46.42 -0.12
CA VAL A 177 -2.93 45.08 -0.59
C VAL A 177 -3.84 45.15 -1.83
N ASN A 178 -4.85 46.01 -1.83
CA ASN A 178 -5.88 46.04 -2.87
C ASN A 178 -5.69 47.15 -3.92
N ALA A 179 -4.70 48.03 -3.76
CA ALA A 179 -4.32 49.05 -4.75
C ALA A 179 -2.79 49.24 -4.92
N PRO A 180 -1.98 48.17 -5.05
CA PRO A 180 -0.50 48.23 -4.99
C PRO A 180 0.13 49.15 -6.05
N ALA A 181 -0.51 49.31 -7.22
CA ALA A 181 -0.06 50.25 -8.27
C ALA A 181 -0.04 51.73 -7.81
N ASN A 182 -0.81 52.08 -6.78
CA ASN A 182 -0.85 53.41 -6.19
C ASN A 182 0.00 53.52 -4.91
N SER A 183 0.61 52.42 -4.45
CA SER A 183 1.16 52.29 -3.09
C SER A 183 2.28 51.24 -3.02
N PRO A 184 3.41 51.43 -3.71
CA PRO A 184 4.22 50.30 -4.19
C PRO A 184 5.19 49.68 -3.16
N ASN A 185 5.27 50.19 -1.92
CA ASN A 185 6.42 49.96 -1.06
C ASN A 185 6.13 49.68 0.44
N TYR A 186 4.94 49.18 0.76
CA TYR A 186 4.59 48.45 2.01
C TYR A 186 5.26 48.90 3.32
N GLY A 187 5.44 50.21 3.50
CA GLY A 187 6.34 50.75 4.50
C GLY A 187 6.05 52.18 4.90
N VAL A 188 6.50 52.53 6.11
CA VAL A 188 6.27 53.83 6.74
C VAL A 188 7.58 54.51 7.11
N ARG A 189 7.59 55.84 7.00
CA ARG A 189 8.57 56.72 7.62
C ARG A 189 7.97 57.34 8.88
N LEU A 190 8.72 57.30 9.97
CA LEU A 190 8.41 57.95 11.23
C LEU A 190 9.29 59.20 11.35
N SER A 191 8.67 60.36 11.46
CA SER A 191 9.35 61.65 11.62
C SER A 191 8.73 62.45 12.77
N THR A 192 9.32 63.58 13.14
CA THR A 192 8.78 64.44 14.20
C THR A 192 9.19 65.89 13.99
N SER A 193 8.38 66.81 14.52
CA SER A 193 8.74 68.22 14.71
C SER A 193 8.72 68.63 16.19
N SER A 194 8.51 67.68 17.11
CA SER A 194 8.67 67.88 18.54
C SER A 194 10.13 68.23 18.84
N ARG A 195 10.37 69.44 19.36
CA ARG A 195 11.71 69.97 19.58
C ARG A 195 12.32 69.38 20.84
N LEU A 196 13.57 68.89 20.74
CA LEU A 196 14.35 68.29 21.84
C LEU A 196 13.83 66.93 22.35
N ASP A 197 12.70 66.43 21.83
CA ASP A 197 12.21 65.08 22.14
C ASP A 197 12.94 64.04 21.27
N LYS A 198 13.31 62.91 21.88
CA LYS A 198 13.82 61.73 21.16
C LYS A 198 13.10 60.46 21.59
N ALA A 199 12.51 59.76 20.62
CA ALA A 199 12.06 58.38 20.77
C ALA A 199 13.14 57.41 20.26
N ILE A 200 13.29 56.30 20.99
CA ILE A 200 14.11 55.15 20.60
C ILE A 200 13.19 53.94 20.59
N PHE A 201 13.09 53.30 19.43
CA PHE A 201 12.38 52.04 19.25
C PHE A 201 13.39 50.92 19.00
N THR A 202 13.04 49.69 19.37
CA THR A 202 13.81 48.50 18.98
C THR A 202 13.75 48.33 17.45
N SER A 203 14.86 47.94 16.81
CA SER A 203 14.92 47.62 15.37
C SER A 203 14.63 46.14 15.07
N ALA A 204 14.67 45.75 13.79
CA ALA A 204 14.56 44.37 13.33
C ALA A 204 15.61 43.41 13.94
N GLU A 205 16.81 43.91 14.25
CA GLU A 205 17.90 43.15 14.90
C GLU A 205 17.68 42.95 16.41
N GLY A 206 16.72 43.68 16.99
CA GLY A 206 16.44 43.67 18.41
C GLY A 206 15.47 42.58 18.87
N LYS A 207 15.28 42.46 20.19
CA LYS A 207 14.46 41.39 20.79
C LYS A 207 12.95 41.57 20.54
N ASN A 208 12.50 42.82 20.43
CA ASN A 208 11.10 43.20 20.29
C ASN A 208 10.93 44.03 19.00
N PRO A 209 11.16 43.45 17.81
CA PRO A 209 11.23 44.21 16.58
C PRO A 209 9.89 44.89 16.22
N PRO A 210 9.90 45.90 15.33
CA PRO A 210 8.69 46.48 14.76
C PRO A 210 7.85 45.40 14.07
N GLN A 211 6.53 45.42 14.28
CA GLN A 211 5.61 44.41 13.77
C GLN A 211 4.33 45.06 13.23
N LEU A 212 3.68 44.41 12.27
CA LEU A 212 2.36 44.76 11.76
C LEU A 212 1.42 43.56 11.94
N ARG A 213 0.37 43.71 12.73
CA ARG A 213 -0.67 42.69 12.92
C ARG A 213 -1.83 42.97 11.99
N VAL A 214 -2.17 42.04 11.10
CA VAL A 214 -3.25 42.23 10.10
C VAL A 214 -4.31 41.14 10.28
N LEU A 215 -5.54 41.58 10.54
CA LEU A 215 -6.76 40.79 10.45
C LEU A 215 -7.41 41.09 9.10
N PHE A 216 -7.62 40.07 8.27
CA PHE A 216 -8.25 40.18 6.96
C PHE A 216 -9.24 39.04 6.73
N GLN A 217 -10.14 39.19 5.75
CA GLN A 217 -11.04 38.14 5.30
C GLN A 217 -10.67 37.74 3.88
N LEU A 218 -10.46 36.45 3.64
CA LEU A 218 -10.22 35.95 2.28
C LEU A 218 -11.43 36.21 1.38
N ALA A 219 -11.17 36.45 0.09
CA ALA A 219 -12.23 36.49 -0.90
C ALA A 219 -12.95 35.12 -0.97
N PRO A 220 -14.24 35.07 -1.37
CA PRO A 220 -15.02 33.84 -1.27
C PRO A 220 -14.46 32.72 -2.13
N ILE A 221 -14.31 31.53 -1.55
CA ILE A 221 -14.03 30.30 -2.27
C ILE A 221 -15.37 29.64 -2.62
N ARG A 222 -15.56 29.29 -3.90
CA ARG A 222 -16.81 28.75 -4.45
C ARG A 222 -16.56 27.46 -5.22
N VAL A 223 -17.46 26.49 -5.08
CA VAL A 223 -17.47 25.27 -5.89
C VAL A 223 -18.51 25.41 -7.00
N CYS A 224 -18.07 25.22 -8.24
CA CYS A 224 -18.88 25.39 -9.45
C CYS A 224 -18.95 24.08 -10.23
N SER A 225 -20.07 23.83 -10.93
CA SER A 225 -20.25 22.65 -11.78
C SER A 225 -20.09 23.00 -13.27
N GLY A 226 -19.28 22.22 -13.98
CA GLY A 226 -19.11 22.26 -15.43
C GLY A 226 -18.16 23.37 -15.92
N VAL A 227 -18.49 24.64 -15.67
CA VAL A 227 -17.69 25.80 -16.10
C VAL A 227 -17.43 26.77 -14.94
N PRO A 228 -16.31 27.51 -14.95
CA PRO A 228 -16.04 28.54 -13.95
C PRO A 228 -17.03 29.69 -14.05
N ASP A 229 -17.40 30.14 -15.26
CA ASP A 229 -18.27 31.30 -15.46
C ASP A 229 -19.25 31.12 -16.65
N PRO A 230 -20.56 31.42 -16.48
CA PRO A 230 -21.24 31.69 -15.22
C PRO A 230 -21.22 30.45 -14.32
N CYS A 231 -20.78 30.62 -13.06
CA CYS A 231 -20.75 29.52 -12.10
C CYS A 231 -22.16 28.98 -11.85
N THR A 232 -22.36 27.69 -12.10
CA THR A 232 -23.50 26.95 -11.56
C THR A 232 -23.08 26.39 -10.20
N PRO A 233 -23.69 26.82 -9.07
CA PRO A 233 -23.31 26.35 -7.74
C PRO A 233 -23.36 24.83 -7.58
N SER A 234 -22.25 24.24 -7.12
CA SER A 234 -22.24 22.85 -6.66
C SER A 234 -22.59 22.84 -5.18
N VAL A 235 -23.82 22.45 -4.84
CA VAL A 235 -24.33 22.42 -3.45
C VAL A 235 -23.89 21.14 -2.75
N ALA A 236 -23.48 21.25 -1.48
CA ALA A 236 -23.02 20.13 -0.66
C ALA A 236 -21.83 19.33 -1.26
N ALA A 237 -21.06 19.96 -2.15
CA ALA A 237 -19.76 19.46 -2.55
C ALA A 237 -18.79 19.48 -1.37
N GLU A 238 -17.99 18.43 -1.25
CA GLU A 238 -16.94 18.28 -0.25
C GLU A 238 -15.68 18.98 -0.77
N VAL A 239 -15.11 19.88 0.02
CA VAL A 239 -13.83 20.53 -0.27
C VAL A 239 -12.83 20.12 0.80
N TYR A 240 -11.66 19.68 0.38
CA TYR A 240 -10.58 19.26 1.25
C TYR A 240 -9.40 20.21 1.08
N ASP A 241 -8.77 20.59 2.19
CA ASP A 241 -7.38 21.03 2.14
C ASP A 241 -6.49 19.78 2.13
N THR A 242 -5.76 19.58 1.04
CA THR A 242 -4.89 18.42 0.82
C THR A 242 -3.64 18.44 1.70
N ARG A 243 -3.32 19.58 2.34
CA ARG A 243 -2.16 19.76 3.22
C ARG A 243 -2.48 19.41 4.67
N THR A 244 -3.66 19.79 5.17
CA THR A 244 -4.10 19.52 6.55
C THR A 244 -5.04 18.32 6.68
N GLY A 245 -5.69 17.91 5.59
CA GLY A 245 -6.75 16.90 5.59
C GLY A 245 -8.11 17.41 6.07
N GLU A 246 -8.25 18.71 6.37
CA GLU A 246 -9.51 19.28 6.81
C GLU A 246 -10.57 19.29 5.70
N ARG A 247 -11.82 19.01 6.07
CA ARG A 247 -12.95 18.86 5.14
C ARG A 247 -14.05 19.89 5.42
N PHE A 248 -14.33 20.70 4.42
CA PHE A 248 -15.40 21.68 4.34
C PHE A 248 -16.53 21.18 3.43
N VAL A 249 -17.69 21.82 3.53
CA VAL A 249 -18.85 21.52 2.68
C VAL A 249 -19.41 22.84 2.15
N SER A 250 -19.72 22.86 0.85
CA SER A 250 -20.29 24.02 0.18
C SER A 250 -21.80 24.19 0.43
N ASP A 251 -22.23 25.45 0.53
CA ASP A 251 -23.61 25.84 0.82
C ASP A 251 -24.53 25.85 -0.42
N GLY A 252 -25.75 26.37 -0.27
CA GLY A 252 -26.72 26.51 -1.38
C GLY A 252 -26.28 27.46 -2.51
N ALA A 253 -25.27 28.30 -2.29
CA ALA A 253 -24.61 29.12 -3.31
C ALA A 253 -23.28 28.52 -3.77
N GLY A 254 -22.89 27.34 -3.28
CA GLY A 254 -21.61 26.70 -3.57
C GLY A 254 -20.43 27.31 -2.79
N LEU A 255 -20.68 28.24 -1.85
CA LEU A 255 -19.64 28.88 -1.04
C LEU A 255 -19.21 27.98 0.12
N ILE A 256 -17.94 28.03 0.49
CA ILE A 256 -17.44 27.38 1.71
C ILE A 256 -17.27 28.39 2.86
N THR A 257 -17.63 27.94 4.06
CA THR A 257 -17.33 28.63 5.31
C THR A 257 -16.24 27.84 6.03
N HIS A 258 -15.09 28.48 6.26
CA HIS A 258 -13.90 27.86 6.85
C HIS A 258 -13.45 28.52 8.16
N ASN A 259 -14.07 29.61 8.63
CA ASN A 259 -13.82 30.19 9.96
C ASN A 259 -12.33 30.43 10.30
N GLY A 260 -11.50 30.78 9.31
CA GLY A 260 -10.05 30.98 9.51
C GLY A 260 -9.20 29.70 9.47
N GLN A 261 -9.77 28.57 9.07
CA GLN A 261 -9.04 27.31 8.90
C GLN A 261 -8.20 27.30 7.60
N ILE A 262 -8.81 27.63 6.46
CA ILE A 262 -8.10 27.82 5.18
C ILE A 262 -7.31 29.13 5.19
N ALA A 263 -6.00 29.04 4.93
CA ALA A 263 -5.03 30.12 4.85
C ALA A 263 -4.37 30.23 3.45
N PRO A 264 -3.71 31.35 3.14
CA PRO A 264 -2.88 31.47 1.94
C PRO A 264 -1.78 30.40 1.89
N GLY A 265 -1.60 29.78 0.72
CA GLY A 265 -0.67 28.67 0.50
C GLY A 265 -1.21 27.27 0.86
N ASP A 266 -2.44 27.15 1.36
CA ASP A 266 -3.14 25.86 1.42
C ASP A 266 -3.55 25.39 0.02
N SER A 267 -3.84 24.10 -0.14
CA SER A 267 -4.13 23.50 -1.45
C SER A 267 -5.47 22.79 -1.41
N LEU A 268 -6.43 23.25 -2.22
CA LEU A 268 -7.82 22.83 -2.13
C LEU A 268 -8.22 21.90 -3.26
N TRP A 269 -8.92 20.82 -2.92
CA TRP A 269 -9.48 19.87 -3.87
C TRP A 269 -10.96 19.61 -3.56
N ALA A 270 -11.82 19.59 -4.57
CA ALA A 270 -13.25 19.42 -4.39
C ALA A 270 -13.81 18.19 -5.11
N ARG A 271 -14.83 17.56 -4.51
CA ARG A 271 -15.64 16.52 -5.15
C ARG A 271 -17.13 16.68 -4.82
N ALA A 272 -18.00 16.30 -5.74
CA ALA A 272 -19.45 16.32 -5.55
C ALA A 272 -20.07 15.01 -6.00
N TYR A 273 -20.84 14.38 -5.11
CA TYR A 273 -21.59 13.17 -5.40
C TYR A 273 -22.59 13.40 -6.54
N GLN A 274 -22.68 12.44 -7.46
CA GLN A 274 -23.56 12.49 -8.62
C GLN A 274 -24.65 11.43 -8.54
N SER A 275 -24.26 10.18 -8.29
CA SER A 275 -25.16 9.02 -8.28
C SER A 275 -24.45 7.80 -7.70
N THR A 276 -25.21 6.72 -7.49
CA THR A 276 -24.68 5.39 -7.16
C THR A 276 -25.05 4.46 -8.33
N PRO A 277 -24.23 4.35 -9.41
CA PRO A 277 -24.63 3.64 -10.64
C PRO A 277 -24.95 2.15 -10.45
N ARG A 278 -24.35 1.52 -9.44
CA ARG A 278 -24.67 0.17 -8.95
C ARG A 278 -24.46 0.11 -7.42
N PRO A 279 -24.99 -0.90 -6.71
CA PRO A 279 -24.76 -1.06 -5.27
C PRO A 279 -23.27 -0.96 -4.89
N GLY A 280 -22.96 -0.08 -3.93
CA GLY A 280 -21.61 0.17 -3.45
C GLY A 280 -20.72 1.04 -4.34
N LEU A 281 -21.07 1.32 -5.60
CA LEU A 281 -20.28 2.19 -6.47
C LEU A 281 -20.82 3.62 -6.42
N ASN A 282 -20.12 4.53 -5.74
CA ASN A 282 -20.52 5.92 -5.58
C ASN A 282 -19.74 6.81 -6.55
N LEU A 283 -20.43 7.43 -7.51
CA LEU A 283 -19.83 8.31 -8.51
C LEU A 283 -19.81 9.75 -8.02
N TYR A 284 -18.63 10.36 -8.10
CA TYR A 284 -18.35 11.76 -7.90
C TYR A 284 -17.80 12.38 -9.19
N PHE A 285 -17.92 13.70 -9.30
CA PHE A 285 -17.07 14.50 -10.18
C PHE A 285 -16.13 15.33 -9.31
N THR A 286 -14.91 15.59 -9.77
CA THR A 286 -13.86 16.28 -9.01
C THR A 286 -13.42 17.59 -9.68
N SER A 287 -12.70 18.43 -8.93
CA SER A 287 -12.08 19.66 -9.45
C SER A 287 -10.84 19.41 -10.33
N GLY A 288 -10.46 18.15 -10.58
CA GLY A 288 -9.18 17.81 -11.21
C GLY A 288 -8.03 17.93 -10.20
N PRO A 289 -6.86 18.47 -10.59
CA PRO A 289 -5.76 18.73 -9.67
C PRO A 289 -6.14 19.69 -8.52
N PRO A 290 -5.43 19.64 -7.38
CA PRO A 290 -5.58 20.63 -6.30
C PRO A 290 -5.22 22.06 -6.75
N VAL A 291 -5.91 23.04 -6.18
CA VAL A 291 -5.76 24.47 -6.47
C VAL A 291 -5.24 25.21 -5.23
N GLU A 292 -4.09 25.84 -5.35
CA GLU A 292 -3.48 26.61 -4.25
C GLU A 292 -4.30 27.89 -3.93
N VAL A 293 -4.41 28.22 -2.64
CA VAL A 293 -5.00 29.48 -2.16
C VAL A 293 -3.96 30.59 -2.30
N SER A 294 -3.80 31.08 -3.52
CA SER A 294 -2.85 32.14 -3.90
C SER A 294 -3.51 33.20 -4.78
N GLU A 295 -2.92 34.39 -4.84
CA GLU A 295 -3.43 35.52 -5.65
C GLU A 295 -3.73 35.12 -7.10
N ALA A 296 -2.86 34.30 -7.71
CA ALA A 296 -2.99 33.86 -9.10
C ALA A 296 -4.27 33.04 -9.40
N ASN A 297 -4.90 32.47 -8.38
CA ASN A 297 -6.11 31.65 -8.50
C ASN A 297 -7.40 32.38 -8.06
N TYR A 298 -7.31 33.66 -7.65
CA TYR A 298 -8.47 34.52 -7.43
C TYR A 298 -8.76 35.35 -8.69
N GLU A 299 -9.85 35.03 -9.38
CA GLU A 299 -10.24 35.70 -10.62
C GLU A 299 -11.49 36.59 -10.41
N GLN A 300 -11.57 37.69 -11.16
CA GLN A 300 -12.78 38.51 -11.24
C GLN A 300 -13.73 37.98 -12.33
N TYR A 301 -14.93 37.58 -11.92
CA TYR A 301 -15.91 36.95 -12.81
C TYR A 301 -16.99 37.90 -13.32
N SER A 302 -17.81 37.47 -14.30
CA SER A 302 -18.89 38.29 -14.88
C SER A 302 -19.96 38.77 -13.89
N SER A 303 -20.04 38.15 -12.71
CA SER A 303 -20.85 38.63 -11.57
C SER A 303 -20.31 39.89 -10.89
N GLY A 304 -19.08 40.32 -11.22
CA GLY A 304 -18.35 41.41 -10.57
C GLY A 304 -17.64 40.99 -9.27
N ALA A 305 -17.78 39.74 -8.84
CA ALA A 305 -17.11 39.20 -7.65
C ALA A 305 -15.73 38.63 -8.00
N THR A 306 -14.75 38.87 -7.13
CA THR A 306 -13.45 38.18 -7.15
C THR A 306 -13.55 36.94 -6.25
N GLU A 307 -13.26 35.77 -6.79
CA GLU A 307 -13.46 34.47 -6.14
C GLU A 307 -12.38 33.47 -6.54
N LEU A 308 -12.09 32.48 -5.70
CA LEU A 308 -11.38 31.27 -6.10
C LEU A 308 -12.44 30.21 -6.41
N ARG A 309 -12.48 29.72 -7.66
CA ARG A 309 -13.50 28.76 -8.12
C ARG A 309 -12.93 27.35 -8.33
N LEU A 310 -13.36 26.41 -7.50
CA LEU A 310 -13.10 24.98 -7.69
C LEU A 310 -14.14 24.41 -8.67
N VAL A 311 -13.73 24.11 -9.90
CA VAL A 311 -14.66 23.71 -10.98
C VAL A 311 -14.74 22.19 -11.09
N ILE A 312 -15.83 21.62 -10.61
CA ILE A 312 -16.13 20.20 -10.69
C ILE A 312 -16.62 19.82 -12.09
N GLN A 313 -15.99 18.84 -12.74
CA GLN A 313 -16.25 18.50 -14.14
C GLN A 313 -16.54 17.01 -14.36
N ARG A 314 -17.43 16.71 -15.32
CA ARG A 314 -17.74 15.33 -15.75
C ARG A 314 -16.53 14.60 -16.35
N THR A 315 -15.59 15.35 -16.94
CA THR A 315 -14.32 14.86 -17.48
C THR A 315 -13.33 14.41 -16.39
N ASN A 316 -13.62 14.72 -15.13
CA ASN A 316 -12.85 14.28 -13.97
C ASN A 316 -13.75 13.37 -13.08
N PRO A 317 -14.20 12.20 -13.57
CA PRO A 317 -15.00 11.29 -12.76
C PRO A 317 -14.13 10.64 -11.67
N LEU A 318 -14.76 10.35 -10.53
CA LEU A 318 -14.17 9.53 -9.47
C LEU A 318 -15.23 8.58 -8.94
N ALA A 319 -15.04 7.28 -9.16
CA ALA A 319 -15.93 6.23 -8.69
C ALA A 319 -15.32 5.51 -7.49
N LEU A 320 -15.96 5.63 -6.33
CA LEU A 320 -15.55 4.97 -5.10
C LEU A 320 -16.36 3.68 -4.91
N GLN A 321 -15.69 2.53 -4.95
CA GLN A 321 -16.32 1.23 -4.73
C GLN A 321 -16.21 0.84 -3.24
N ASP A 322 -17.35 0.80 -2.55
CA ASP A 322 -17.48 0.16 -1.24
C ASP A 322 -17.35 -1.37 -1.40
N LEU A 323 -16.62 -2.02 -0.50
CA LEU A 323 -16.36 -3.48 -0.54
C LEU A 323 -16.51 -4.13 0.84
N VAL A 324 -16.88 -5.41 0.85
CA VAL A 324 -16.81 -6.28 2.02
C VAL A 324 -15.65 -7.26 1.87
N VAL A 325 -14.73 -7.19 2.82
CA VAL A 325 -13.65 -8.17 3.02
C VAL A 325 -14.11 -9.15 4.10
N SER A 326 -13.82 -10.45 3.94
CA SER A 326 -13.92 -11.43 5.02
C SER A 326 -12.58 -12.16 5.15
N SER A 327 -12.02 -12.18 6.36
CA SER A 327 -10.77 -12.90 6.64
C SER A 327 -11.02 -14.23 7.36
N GLN A 328 -10.22 -15.25 7.04
CA GLN A 328 -10.23 -16.53 7.76
C GLN A 328 -9.87 -16.37 9.26
N TRP A 329 -9.23 -15.26 9.62
CA TRP A 329 -8.74 -14.96 10.97
C TRP A 329 -9.32 -13.68 11.57
N HIS A 330 -9.07 -13.43 12.87
CA HIS A 330 -9.41 -12.19 13.55
C HIS A 330 -8.22 -11.23 13.57
N VAL A 331 -8.16 -10.37 12.55
CA VAL A 331 -7.08 -9.41 12.28
C VAL A 331 -6.78 -8.51 13.49
N GLN A 332 -7.82 -7.93 14.11
CA GLN A 332 -7.67 -6.98 15.21
C GLN A 332 -7.16 -7.58 16.54
N ALA A 333 -6.98 -8.90 16.64
CA ALA A 333 -6.26 -9.49 17.76
C ALA A 333 -4.76 -9.15 17.74
N ASP A 334 -4.21 -8.84 16.57
CA ASP A 334 -2.85 -8.31 16.38
C ASP A 334 -2.94 -6.89 15.82
N GLY A 335 -2.63 -5.90 16.66
CA GLY A 335 -2.65 -4.49 16.29
C GLY A 335 -1.66 -4.13 15.18
N ALA A 336 -0.54 -4.84 15.05
CA ALA A 336 0.41 -4.64 13.96
C ALA A 336 -0.14 -5.21 12.64
N LYS A 337 -0.78 -6.38 12.68
CA LYS A 337 -1.43 -6.97 11.49
C LYS A 337 -2.65 -6.17 11.03
N ALA A 338 -3.42 -5.59 11.96
CA ALA A 338 -4.52 -4.69 11.65
C ALA A 338 -4.04 -3.41 10.96
N ALA A 339 -3.03 -2.72 11.53
CA ALA A 339 -2.44 -1.54 10.91
C ALA A 339 -1.80 -1.85 9.54
N TRP A 340 -1.12 -2.99 9.41
CA TRP A 340 -0.60 -3.46 8.12
C TRP A 340 -1.71 -3.67 7.08
N LEU A 341 -2.82 -4.32 7.45
CA LEU A 341 -3.91 -4.59 6.50
C LEU A 341 -4.63 -3.31 6.09
N GLU A 342 -4.90 -2.41 7.04
CA GLU A 342 -5.49 -1.10 6.78
C GLU A 342 -4.65 -0.31 5.76
N GLN A 343 -3.34 -0.18 6.01
CA GLN A 343 -2.42 0.53 5.12
C GLN A 343 -2.30 -0.12 3.74
N ASN A 344 -2.31 -1.46 3.64
CA ASN A 344 -2.21 -2.13 2.34
C ASN A 344 -3.52 -2.05 1.53
N ILE A 345 -4.69 -2.02 2.19
CA ILE A 345 -5.97 -1.75 1.50
C ILE A 345 -6.02 -0.29 1.02
N GLN A 346 -5.49 0.66 1.80
CA GLN A 346 -5.33 2.06 1.37
C GLN A 346 -4.40 2.14 0.14
N ARG A 347 -3.19 1.55 0.20
CA ARG A 347 -2.28 1.54 -0.95
C ARG A 347 -2.84 0.81 -2.16
N ALA A 348 -3.60 -0.27 -2.00
CA ALA A 348 -4.28 -0.93 -3.12
C ALA A 348 -5.35 -0.04 -3.77
N SER A 349 -6.03 0.80 -2.97
CA SER A 349 -6.92 1.84 -3.48
C SER A 349 -6.16 2.93 -4.23
N ASP A 350 -4.97 3.31 -3.75
CA ASP A 350 -4.13 4.33 -4.39
C ASP A 350 -3.56 3.81 -5.72
N TYR A 351 -3.13 2.54 -5.79
CA TYR A 351 -2.73 1.90 -7.05
C TYR A 351 -3.91 1.73 -8.02
N LEU A 352 -5.10 1.36 -7.55
CA LEU A 352 -6.29 1.32 -8.42
C LEU A 352 -6.63 2.72 -8.99
N TYR A 353 -6.41 3.77 -8.19
CA TYR A 353 -6.54 5.17 -8.63
C TYR A 353 -5.49 5.53 -9.67
N ASP A 354 -4.22 5.14 -9.50
CA ASP A 354 -3.16 5.35 -10.48
C ASP A 354 -3.44 4.60 -11.79
N PHE A 355 -3.71 3.29 -11.72
CA PHE A 355 -3.98 2.43 -12.88
C PHE A 355 -5.15 2.94 -13.73
N THR A 356 -6.14 3.59 -13.10
CA THR A 356 -7.31 4.19 -13.75
C THR A 356 -7.19 5.70 -13.98
N GLU A 357 -5.99 6.25 -13.86
CA GLU A 357 -5.65 7.65 -14.14
C GLU A 357 -6.57 8.64 -13.39
N GLY A 358 -6.84 8.29 -12.12
CA GLY A 358 -7.63 9.05 -11.14
C GLY A 358 -9.13 8.73 -11.08
N GLN A 359 -9.61 7.69 -11.78
CA GLN A 359 -11.05 7.51 -12.01
C GLN A 359 -11.75 6.48 -11.11
N PHE A 360 -11.05 5.49 -10.57
CA PHE A 360 -11.62 4.48 -9.66
C PHE A 360 -10.76 4.33 -8.42
N ALA A 361 -11.40 4.22 -7.26
CA ALA A 361 -10.74 3.94 -5.98
C ALA A 361 -11.69 3.16 -5.07
N LEU A 362 -11.20 2.73 -3.91
CA LEU A 362 -12.05 2.14 -2.88
C LEU A 362 -12.71 3.24 -2.03
N GLY A 363 -13.97 2.98 -1.65
CA GLY A 363 -14.73 3.81 -0.71
C GLY A 363 -14.64 3.24 0.70
N THR A 364 -15.77 2.85 1.26
CA THR A 364 -15.84 2.15 2.55
C THR A 364 -15.49 0.68 2.37
N VAL A 365 -14.40 0.22 2.99
CA VAL A 365 -14.03 -1.20 3.02
C VAL A 365 -14.36 -1.78 4.40
N ARG A 366 -15.32 -2.70 4.45
CA ARG A 366 -15.75 -3.37 5.69
C ARG A 366 -15.01 -4.68 5.86
N VAL A 367 -14.11 -4.75 6.83
CA VAL A 367 -13.36 -5.96 7.16
C VAL A 367 -14.10 -6.76 8.21
N ARG A 368 -14.84 -7.77 7.74
CA ARG A 368 -15.36 -8.86 8.57
C ARG A 368 -14.26 -9.87 8.83
N GLN A 369 -14.36 -10.52 9.97
CA GLN A 369 -13.27 -11.27 10.56
C GLN A 369 -13.74 -12.67 10.93
N TYR A 370 -12.82 -13.63 10.98
CA TYR A 370 -13.12 -14.99 11.44
C TYR A 370 -14.25 -15.69 10.63
N TYR A 371 -14.19 -15.62 9.29
CA TYR A 371 -15.21 -16.10 8.35
C TYR A 371 -16.59 -15.41 8.41
N ASP A 372 -16.77 -14.33 9.17
CA ASP A 372 -18.04 -13.61 9.19
C ASP A 372 -18.41 -13.11 7.77
N GLY A 373 -19.56 -13.55 7.27
CA GLY A 373 -20.05 -13.23 5.93
C GLY A 373 -19.24 -13.83 4.76
N TRP A 374 -18.34 -14.80 5.00
CA TRP A 374 -17.38 -15.35 4.02
C TRP A 374 -17.96 -15.60 2.61
N ALA A 375 -19.11 -16.27 2.53
CA ALA A 375 -19.70 -16.67 1.26
C ALA A 375 -20.08 -15.49 0.34
N GLY A 376 -20.44 -14.34 0.92
CA GLY A 376 -20.87 -13.14 0.19
C GLY A 376 -19.88 -11.98 0.25
N ALA A 377 -18.62 -12.25 0.59
CA ALA A 377 -17.57 -11.23 0.60
C ALA A 377 -17.05 -10.95 -0.82
N ASN A 378 -16.75 -9.68 -1.11
CA ASN A 378 -16.09 -9.28 -2.35
C ASN A 378 -14.61 -9.74 -2.36
N ILE A 379 -13.95 -9.65 -1.20
CA ILE A 379 -12.56 -10.09 -1.01
C ILE A 379 -12.50 -11.13 0.11
N LYS A 380 -11.82 -12.25 -0.14
CA LYS A 380 -11.59 -13.35 0.80
C LYS A 380 -10.11 -13.42 1.17
N LEU A 381 -9.78 -13.16 2.44
CA LEU A 381 -8.39 -13.21 2.92
C LEU A 381 -8.08 -14.57 3.56
N HIS A 382 -7.14 -15.31 2.98
CA HIS A 382 -6.71 -16.62 3.47
C HIS A 382 -5.51 -16.50 4.44
N THR A 383 -5.36 -17.39 5.42
CA THR A 383 -4.22 -17.35 6.35
C THR A 383 -2.88 -17.73 5.70
N SER A 384 -2.90 -18.41 4.55
CA SER A 384 -1.69 -18.88 3.87
C SER A 384 -0.82 -17.73 3.38
N ASN A 385 0.49 -17.86 3.57
CA ASN A 385 1.50 -16.88 3.20
C ASN A 385 2.10 -17.09 1.78
N THR A 386 1.71 -18.17 1.09
CA THR A 386 2.07 -18.50 -0.31
C THR A 386 0.84 -18.61 -1.21
N PHE A 387 -0.29 -18.06 -0.78
CA PHE A 387 -1.52 -18.04 -1.57
C PHE A 387 -1.34 -17.08 -2.76
N HIS A 388 -1.43 -17.60 -3.98
CA HIS A 388 -1.41 -16.78 -5.20
C HIS A 388 -2.70 -15.96 -5.31
N PRO A 389 -2.63 -14.61 -5.34
CA PRO A 389 -3.78 -13.75 -5.62
C PRO A 389 -4.54 -14.22 -6.86
N ASN A 390 -5.87 -14.11 -6.83
CA ASN A 390 -6.70 -14.30 -8.02
C ASN A 390 -8.07 -13.65 -7.84
N ALA A 391 -8.77 -13.45 -8.94
CA ALA A 391 -10.10 -12.88 -8.97
C ALA A 391 -11.00 -13.55 -10.01
N THR A 392 -12.29 -13.64 -9.69
CA THR A 392 -13.30 -13.88 -10.71
C THR A 392 -13.42 -12.63 -11.59
N ILE A 393 -12.98 -12.71 -12.86
CA ILE A 393 -13.08 -11.61 -13.83
C ILE A 393 -14.56 -11.19 -13.95
N GLY A 394 -14.83 -9.89 -13.79
CA GLY A 394 -16.20 -9.36 -13.77
C GLY A 394 -17.06 -9.81 -12.58
N GLY A 395 -16.47 -10.45 -11.57
CA GLY A 395 -17.18 -11.11 -10.46
C GLY A 395 -18.01 -10.19 -9.56
N ILE A 396 -17.96 -8.88 -9.78
CA ILE A 396 -18.80 -7.87 -9.12
C ILE A 396 -20.26 -7.88 -9.59
N VAL A 397 -20.59 -8.61 -10.66
CA VAL A 397 -21.98 -8.79 -11.11
C VAL A 397 -22.83 -9.53 -10.07
N ALA A 398 -24.12 -9.21 -9.99
CA ALA A 398 -25.06 -9.86 -9.07
C ALA A 398 -25.67 -11.16 -9.63
N ASP A 399 -25.70 -11.30 -10.95
CA ASP A 399 -26.26 -12.41 -11.70
C ASP A 399 -25.40 -12.70 -12.96
N GLU A 400 -25.60 -13.83 -13.62
CA GLU A 400 -24.93 -14.15 -14.90
C GLU A 400 -25.21 -13.06 -15.96
N THR A 401 -24.16 -12.36 -16.40
CA THR A 401 -24.25 -11.15 -17.24
C THR A 401 -23.39 -11.33 -18.49
N PRO A 402 -23.98 -11.34 -19.70
CA PRO A 402 -23.23 -11.41 -20.96
C PRO A 402 -22.29 -10.21 -21.18
N ASP A 403 -21.24 -10.39 -21.98
CA ASP A 403 -20.37 -9.30 -22.38
C ASP A 403 -21.13 -8.18 -23.13
N ILE A 404 -20.63 -6.95 -22.97
CA ILE A 404 -21.14 -5.74 -23.64
C ILE A 404 -21.14 -5.84 -25.18
N SER A 405 -20.28 -6.68 -25.77
CA SER A 405 -20.32 -7.02 -27.20
C SER A 405 -21.06 -8.34 -27.42
N PRO A 406 -22.15 -8.36 -28.21
CA PRO A 406 -22.86 -9.61 -28.53
C PRO A 406 -22.06 -10.56 -29.45
N THR A 407 -20.87 -10.16 -29.92
CA THR A 407 -19.96 -11.04 -30.69
C THR A 407 -18.99 -11.82 -29.80
N ILE A 408 -18.84 -11.45 -28.53
CA ILE A 408 -17.93 -12.08 -27.57
C ILE A 408 -18.75 -13.07 -26.74
N PRO A 409 -18.52 -14.40 -26.89
CA PRO A 409 -19.37 -15.43 -26.28
C PRO A 409 -19.01 -15.70 -24.81
N ILE A 410 -18.94 -14.63 -24.01
CA ILE A 410 -18.57 -14.64 -22.59
C ILE A 410 -19.78 -14.21 -21.77
N SER A 411 -19.96 -14.82 -20.61
CA SER A 411 -20.84 -14.31 -19.55
C SER A 411 -20.11 -14.33 -18.23
N TYR A 412 -20.15 -13.20 -17.53
CA TYR A 412 -19.54 -12.98 -16.23
C TYR A 412 -20.50 -13.45 -15.14
N THR A 413 -20.00 -14.09 -14.10
CA THR A 413 -20.80 -14.63 -12.98
C THR A 413 -20.36 -14.05 -11.64
N PRO A 414 -21.24 -13.97 -10.64
CA PRO A 414 -20.87 -13.48 -9.30
C PRO A 414 -19.68 -14.26 -8.72
N GLY A 415 -18.75 -13.55 -8.10
CA GLY A 415 -17.52 -14.14 -7.57
C GLY A 415 -16.83 -13.26 -6.53
N SER A 416 -15.53 -13.51 -6.32
CA SER A 416 -14.70 -12.81 -5.34
C SER A 416 -13.28 -12.59 -5.86
N VAL A 417 -12.56 -11.69 -5.20
CA VAL A 417 -11.10 -11.66 -5.12
C VAL A 417 -10.65 -12.55 -3.96
N PHE A 418 -9.54 -13.25 -4.12
CA PHE A 418 -8.91 -14.07 -3.10
C PHE A 418 -7.43 -13.69 -2.97
N ILE A 419 -6.93 -13.55 -1.74
CA ILE A 419 -5.52 -13.20 -1.50
C ILE A 419 -5.04 -13.71 -0.14
N GLY A 420 -3.75 -14.03 -0.05
CA GLY A 420 -3.10 -14.54 1.17
C GLY A 420 -2.90 -13.51 2.28
N SER A 421 -2.45 -14.01 3.43
CA SER A 421 -2.01 -13.20 4.56
C SER A 421 -0.69 -12.49 4.27
N TYR A 422 0.02 -12.93 3.24
CA TYR A 422 1.24 -12.35 2.68
C TYR A 422 1.31 -12.68 1.18
N TRP A 423 2.00 -11.84 0.43
CA TRP A 423 2.32 -12.04 -0.98
C TRP A 423 3.54 -11.18 -1.35
N ASN A 424 4.34 -11.65 -2.30
CA ASN A 424 5.31 -10.84 -3.04
C ASN A 424 5.37 -11.33 -4.50
N ARG A 425 5.96 -10.55 -5.40
CA ARG A 425 6.02 -10.87 -6.85
C ARG A 425 6.72 -12.19 -7.23
N PHE A 426 7.41 -12.83 -6.29
CA PHE A 426 8.09 -14.12 -6.47
C PHE A 426 7.29 -15.31 -5.91
N GLY A 427 6.12 -15.07 -5.29
CA GLY A 427 5.32 -16.08 -4.60
C GLY A 427 5.99 -16.69 -3.36
N SER A 428 7.12 -16.12 -2.91
CA SER A 428 7.96 -16.73 -1.87
C SER A 428 7.48 -16.38 -0.45
N PRO A 429 7.69 -17.27 0.54
CA PRO A 429 7.24 -17.03 1.91
C PRO A 429 8.01 -15.90 2.61
N PRO A 430 7.48 -15.34 3.72
CA PRO A 430 8.13 -14.30 4.50
C PRO A 430 9.56 -14.67 4.90
N ASN A 431 10.49 -13.73 4.72
CA ASN A 431 11.92 -13.86 5.01
C ASN A 431 12.70 -14.80 4.07
N GLN A 432 12.09 -15.33 3.00
CA GLN A 432 12.84 -15.98 1.92
C GLN A 432 13.79 -14.97 1.26
N VAL A 433 15.03 -15.40 0.99
CA VAL A 433 15.99 -14.59 0.22
C VAL A 433 15.67 -14.75 -1.26
N ASN A 434 15.14 -13.69 -1.88
CA ASN A 434 14.88 -13.65 -3.31
C ASN A 434 16.12 -13.14 -4.06
N ILE A 435 16.55 -13.85 -5.10
CA ILE A 435 17.62 -13.44 -6.02
C ILE A 435 17.01 -13.26 -7.40
N TYR A 436 17.23 -12.12 -8.03
CA TYR A 436 16.71 -11.79 -9.36
C TYR A 436 17.78 -11.12 -10.21
N LYS A 437 18.02 -11.67 -11.41
CA LYS A 437 18.99 -11.19 -12.40
C LYS A 437 20.37 -10.97 -11.77
N GLY A 438 20.83 -11.96 -11.00
CA GLY A 438 22.11 -12.03 -10.30
C GLY A 438 22.20 -11.24 -8.99
N THR A 439 21.11 -10.62 -8.54
CA THR A 439 21.12 -9.66 -7.43
C THR A 439 20.13 -10.05 -6.32
N VAL A 440 20.55 -9.99 -5.05
CA VAL A 440 19.64 -10.16 -3.91
C VAL A 440 18.65 -9.00 -3.87
N VAL A 441 17.36 -9.30 -3.90
CA VAL A 441 16.29 -8.31 -3.92
C VAL A 441 16.08 -7.74 -2.51
N PRO A 442 16.23 -6.43 -2.27
CA PRO A 442 16.08 -5.85 -0.94
C PRO A 442 14.61 -5.93 -0.47
N PRO A 443 14.31 -6.39 0.76
CA PRO A 443 12.92 -6.51 1.24
C PRO A 443 12.10 -5.20 1.18
N ALA A 444 12.76 -4.04 1.29
CA ALA A 444 12.13 -2.73 1.14
C ALA A 444 11.53 -2.47 -0.25
N THR A 445 11.93 -3.22 -1.28
CA THR A 445 11.36 -3.13 -2.65
C THR A 445 10.11 -3.98 -2.85
N LEU A 446 9.75 -4.81 -1.86
CA LEU A 446 8.61 -5.74 -1.89
C LEU A 446 7.48 -5.31 -0.95
N VAL A 447 7.62 -4.15 -0.30
CA VAL A 447 6.70 -3.66 0.74
C VAL A 447 5.28 -3.41 0.22
N ASP A 448 5.16 -3.09 -1.06
CA ASP A 448 3.91 -2.77 -1.75
C ASP A 448 3.38 -3.92 -2.62
N ASP A 449 4.10 -5.04 -2.74
CA ASP A 449 3.75 -6.10 -3.69
C ASP A 449 2.37 -6.72 -3.42
N TRP A 450 1.94 -6.78 -2.16
CA TRP A 450 0.59 -7.23 -1.78
C TRP A 450 -0.49 -6.21 -2.19
N ALA A 451 -0.19 -4.91 -2.07
CA ALA A 451 -1.12 -3.84 -2.43
C ALA A 451 -1.27 -3.70 -3.96
N ILE A 452 -0.15 -3.80 -4.69
CA ILE A 452 -0.11 -3.86 -6.16
C ILE A 452 -0.90 -5.07 -6.67
N ALA A 453 -0.68 -6.25 -6.08
CA ALA A 453 -1.44 -7.45 -6.44
C ALA A 453 -2.94 -7.26 -6.20
N LEU A 454 -3.36 -6.75 -5.03
CA LEU A 454 -4.78 -6.51 -4.77
C LEU A 454 -5.38 -5.48 -5.77
N ALA A 455 -4.63 -4.44 -6.16
CA ALA A 455 -5.10 -3.49 -7.17
C ALA A 455 -5.25 -4.13 -8.57
N HIS A 456 -4.34 -5.02 -8.95
CA HIS A 456 -4.41 -5.83 -10.17
C HIS A 456 -5.63 -6.77 -10.16
N GLU A 457 -5.86 -7.50 -9.06
CA GLU A 457 -7.05 -8.35 -8.89
C GLU A 457 -8.36 -7.55 -8.93
N LEU A 458 -8.36 -6.32 -8.44
CA LEU A 458 -9.50 -5.40 -8.55
C LEU A 458 -9.72 -4.95 -10.01
N GLY A 459 -8.69 -4.93 -10.86
CA GLY A 459 -8.80 -4.77 -12.31
C GLY A 459 -9.63 -5.89 -12.96
N HIS A 460 -9.34 -7.15 -12.66
CA HIS A 460 -10.18 -8.27 -13.08
C HIS A 460 -11.61 -8.15 -12.51
N TYR A 461 -11.73 -8.02 -11.18
CA TYR A 461 -12.99 -8.14 -10.46
C TYR A 461 -13.96 -6.99 -10.75
N LEU A 462 -13.46 -5.74 -10.78
CA LEU A 462 -14.27 -4.55 -11.00
C LEU A 462 -14.29 -4.13 -12.47
N LEU A 463 -13.17 -4.21 -13.19
CA LEU A 463 -13.03 -3.56 -14.50
C LEU A 463 -13.20 -4.52 -15.70
N PHE A 464 -13.47 -5.81 -15.44
CA PHE A 464 -13.69 -6.85 -16.47
C PHE A 464 -12.47 -7.06 -17.39
N LEU A 465 -11.28 -6.74 -16.89
CA LEU A 465 -10.03 -6.86 -17.62
C LEU A 465 -9.45 -8.29 -17.53
N PHE A 466 -8.62 -8.63 -18.49
CA PHE A 466 -7.91 -9.92 -18.60
C PHE A 466 -6.41 -9.64 -18.60
N ASP A 467 -5.61 -10.66 -18.30
CA ASP A 467 -4.16 -10.52 -18.25
C ASP A 467 -3.54 -10.19 -19.60
N THR A 468 -2.46 -9.41 -19.53
CA THR A 468 -1.63 -9.04 -20.68
C THR A 468 -0.20 -9.58 -20.58
N TYR A 469 0.08 -10.41 -19.58
CA TYR A 469 1.29 -11.24 -19.50
C TYR A 469 1.04 -12.71 -19.88
N THR A 470 -0.21 -13.11 -20.13
CA THR A 470 -0.61 -14.44 -20.58
C THR A 470 -0.76 -14.50 -22.11
N ASP A 471 -0.45 -15.64 -22.74
CA ASP A 471 -0.65 -15.86 -24.18
C ASP A 471 -2.13 -16.13 -24.55
N ALA A 472 -2.43 -16.36 -25.83
CA ALA A 472 -3.79 -16.62 -26.30
C ALA A 472 -4.44 -17.93 -25.77
N ASP A 473 -3.64 -18.87 -25.25
CA ASP A 473 -4.09 -20.06 -24.53
C ASP A 473 -4.06 -19.85 -22.99
N GLY A 474 -3.65 -18.64 -22.57
CA GLY A 474 -3.63 -18.12 -21.21
C GLY A 474 -2.36 -18.42 -20.40
N HIS A 475 -1.26 -18.86 -21.03
CA HIS A 475 -0.03 -19.17 -20.31
C HIS A 475 0.82 -17.93 -20.02
N SER A 476 1.19 -17.70 -18.76
CA SER A 476 2.08 -16.62 -18.34
C SER A 476 3.47 -16.70 -19.02
N ASN A 477 3.93 -15.58 -19.59
CA ASN A 477 5.16 -15.53 -20.39
C ASN A 477 5.88 -14.17 -20.24
N GLU A 478 7.10 -14.15 -19.66
CA GLU A 478 7.89 -12.91 -19.45
C GLU A 478 8.11 -12.14 -20.77
N ALA A 479 8.30 -12.84 -21.89
CA ALA A 479 8.53 -12.19 -23.19
C ALA A 479 7.27 -11.57 -23.80
N ILE A 480 6.06 -11.99 -23.39
CA ILE A 480 4.80 -11.33 -23.76
C ILE A 480 4.57 -10.11 -22.85
N ALA A 481 4.83 -10.26 -21.54
CA ALA A 481 4.77 -9.17 -20.58
C ALA A 481 5.70 -7.99 -20.96
N ASP A 482 6.92 -8.30 -21.42
CA ASP A 482 7.90 -7.31 -21.91
C ASP A 482 7.47 -6.62 -23.23
N GLN A 483 6.54 -7.20 -23.99
CA GLN A 483 6.00 -6.61 -25.23
C GLN A 483 4.77 -5.74 -24.96
N CYS A 484 3.80 -6.22 -24.15
CA CYS A 484 2.60 -5.48 -23.80
C CYS A 484 2.82 -4.58 -22.57
N THR A 485 3.59 -3.52 -22.78
CA THR A 485 3.89 -2.50 -21.74
C THR A 485 2.76 -1.47 -21.60
N GLY A 486 2.71 -0.78 -20.46
CA GLY A 486 1.72 0.26 -20.17
C GLY A 486 0.34 -0.26 -19.73
N SER A 487 0.25 -1.52 -19.29
CA SER A 487 -0.93 -2.11 -18.66
C SER A 487 -0.60 -2.68 -17.28
N ALA A 488 -1.42 -2.33 -16.28
CA ALA A 488 -1.37 -2.91 -14.96
C ALA A 488 -1.92 -4.34 -14.90
N MET A 489 -2.52 -4.84 -15.99
CA MET A 489 -2.81 -6.26 -16.20
C MET A 489 -1.60 -7.04 -16.78
N GLY A 490 -0.48 -6.36 -17.00
CA GLY A 490 0.81 -6.96 -17.38
C GLY A 490 1.70 -7.17 -16.16
N ASN A 491 2.99 -6.85 -16.28
CA ASN A 491 3.87 -6.81 -15.11
C ASN A 491 3.58 -5.58 -14.24
N ALA A 492 2.56 -5.66 -13.38
CA ALA A 492 2.12 -4.60 -12.47
C ALA A 492 3.19 -4.11 -11.48
N TYR A 493 4.31 -4.83 -11.34
CA TYR A 493 5.40 -4.48 -10.43
C TYR A 493 6.46 -3.53 -11.01
N ALA A 494 6.29 -3.13 -12.28
CA ALA A 494 7.06 -2.06 -12.90
C ALA A 494 6.17 -0.80 -13.00
N SER A 495 6.60 0.34 -12.43
CA SER A 495 5.76 1.55 -12.40
C SER A 495 5.40 2.11 -13.77
N GLY A 496 6.21 1.86 -14.80
CA GLY A 496 5.87 2.17 -16.20
C GLY A 496 4.65 1.41 -16.75
N ASN A 497 4.11 0.46 -16.00
CA ASN A 497 2.88 -0.28 -16.29
C ASN A 497 1.70 0.16 -15.41
N HIS A 498 1.81 1.21 -14.58
CA HIS A 498 0.73 1.64 -13.67
C HIS A 498 -0.37 2.46 -14.38
N ALA A 499 -0.90 1.94 -15.48
CA ALA A 499 -1.97 2.52 -16.30
C ALA A 499 -2.76 1.42 -17.03
N PHE A 500 -3.71 1.79 -17.89
CA PHE A 500 -4.36 0.88 -18.85
C PHE A 500 -4.26 1.38 -20.29
N VAL A 501 -4.23 0.46 -21.26
CA VAL A 501 -4.03 0.74 -22.68
C VAL A 501 -5.31 1.27 -23.32
N PHE A 502 -5.29 2.58 -23.65
CA PHE A 502 -6.31 3.23 -24.47
C PHE A 502 -5.97 3.22 -25.97
N ASN A 503 -4.69 3.08 -26.32
CA ASN A 503 -4.22 3.28 -27.68
C ASN A 503 -4.36 2.00 -28.51
N GLN A 504 -5.38 1.95 -29.38
CA GLN A 504 -5.65 0.78 -30.23
C GLN A 504 -4.44 0.34 -31.07
N LYS A 505 -3.61 1.27 -31.58
CA LYS A 505 -2.43 0.90 -32.38
C LYS A 505 -1.38 0.19 -31.51
N HIS A 506 -1.19 0.63 -30.27
CA HIS A 506 -0.32 -0.07 -29.32
C HIS A 506 -0.90 -1.45 -28.99
N TRP A 507 -2.19 -1.52 -28.68
CA TRP A 507 -2.90 -2.77 -28.40
C TRP A 507 -2.72 -3.82 -29.52
N ASP A 508 -2.97 -3.43 -30.77
CA ASP A 508 -2.85 -4.31 -31.94
C ASP A 508 -1.41 -4.63 -32.38
N THR A 509 -0.37 -4.07 -31.74
CA THR A 509 1.04 -4.33 -32.12
C THR A 509 1.93 -4.82 -30.99
N GLY A 510 1.77 -4.33 -29.76
CA GLY A 510 2.48 -4.79 -28.57
C GLY A 510 1.72 -5.86 -27.77
N CYS A 511 0.38 -5.87 -27.85
CA CYS A 511 -0.47 -6.77 -27.05
C CYS A 511 -1.22 -7.83 -27.86
N ALA A 512 -0.99 -7.93 -29.18
CA ALA A 512 -1.71 -8.87 -30.06
C ALA A 512 -1.46 -10.36 -29.77
N ALA A 513 -0.49 -10.70 -28.92
CA ALA A 513 -0.21 -12.06 -28.47
C ALA A 513 -0.94 -12.45 -27.17
N THR A 514 -1.62 -11.51 -26.51
CA THR A 514 -2.16 -11.73 -25.16
C THR A 514 -3.50 -12.44 -25.16
N GLU A 515 -3.82 -13.08 -24.02
CA GLU A 515 -5.17 -13.59 -23.74
C GLU A 515 -6.20 -12.48 -23.93
N ALA A 516 -5.99 -11.31 -23.31
CA ALA A 516 -6.90 -10.18 -23.38
C ALA A 516 -7.23 -9.75 -24.82
N HIS A 517 -6.24 -9.70 -25.72
CA HIS A 517 -6.47 -9.34 -27.13
C HIS A 517 -7.29 -10.42 -27.85
N SER A 518 -6.90 -11.69 -27.68
CA SER A 518 -7.55 -12.85 -28.29
C SER A 518 -9.02 -12.99 -27.86
N VAL A 519 -9.25 -13.06 -26.54
CA VAL A 519 -10.55 -13.28 -25.90
C VAL A 519 -11.52 -12.13 -26.18
N LEU A 520 -11.02 -10.88 -26.15
CA LEU A 520 -11.85 -9.69 -26.40
C LEU A 520 -11.88 -9.24 -27.88
N GLN A 521 -11.42 -10.08 -28.81
CA GLN A 521 -11.46 -9.82 -30.27
C GLN A 521 -10.82 -8.46 -30.65
N GLY A 522 -9.72 -8.10 -29.98
CA GLY A 522 -8.99 -6.84 -30.18
C GLY A 522 -9.56 -5.61 -29.48
N ARG A 523 -10.60 -5.73 -28.63
CA ARG A 523 -11.06 -4.62 -27.78
C ARG A 523 -10.05 -4.33 -26.67
N ASN A 524 -9.54 -3.09 -26.62
CA ASN A 524 -8.59 -2.66 -25.59
C ASN A 524 -9.23 -2.43 -24.21
N GLU A 525 -8.38 -2.22 -23.20
CA GLU A 525 -8.76 -2.14 -21.78
C GLU A 525 -9.69 -0.95 -21.51
N TRP A 526 -9.32 0.27 -21.92
CA TRP A 526 -10.18 1.44 -21.72
C TRP A 526 -11.51 1.38 -22.51
N SER A 527 -11.54 0.68 -23.65
CA SER A 527 -12.78 0.41 -24.39
C SER A 527 -13.68 -0.58 -23.64
N THR A 528 -13.09 -1.51 -22.89
CA THR A 528 -13.81 -2.42 -21.99
C THR A 528 -14.35 -1.67 -20.77
N ILE A 529 -13.51 -0.87 -20.09
CA ILE A 529 -13.89 -0.02 -18.95
C ILE A 529 -15.05 0.92 -19.35
N SER A 530 -14.90 1.67 -20.45
CA SER A 530 -15.89 2.68 -20.87
C SER A 530 -17.21 2.07 -21.37
N GLY A 531 -17.18 0.80 -21.82
CA GLY A 531 -18.36 0.05 -22.20
C GLY A 531 -19.18 -0.44 -21.00
N TRP A 532 -18.53 -0.85 -19.92
CA TRP A 532 -19.18 -1.19 -18.65
C TRP A 532 -19.56 0.03 -17.80
N TYR A 533 -18.77 1.09 -17.87
CA TYR A 533 -18.91 2.31 -17.08
C TYR A 533 -19.05 3.53 -17.99
N SER A 534 -20.28 3.87 -18.37
CA SER A 534 -20.55 5.00 -19.29
C SER A 534 -20.21 6.40 -18.73
N PHE A 535 -19.74 6.49 -17.48
CA PHE A 535 -19.19 7.72 -16.88
C PHE A 535 -17.67 7.82 -17.01
N ALA A 536 -16.98 6.70 -17.29
CA ALA A 536 -15.53 6.67 -17.40
C ALA A 536 -15.08 7.47 -18.63
N PHE A 537 -13.99 8.20 -18.47
CA PHE A 537 -13.41 9.05 -19.49
C PHE A 537 -12.16 8.37 -20.03
N THR A 538 -12.17 7.94 -21.30
CA THR A 538 -10.97 7.35 -21.92
C THR A 538 -9.86 8.42 -22.02
N PRO A 539 -8.71 8.24 -21.35
CA PRO A 539 -7.61 9.18 -21.42
C PRO A 539 -6.91 9.12 -22.79
N THR A 540 -6.14 10.16 -23.11
CA THR A 540 -5.44 10.30 -24.40
C THR A 540 -3.91 10.28 -24.27
N ILE A 541 -3.40 10.27 -23.04
CA ILE A 541 -1.99 10.23 -22.66
C ILE A 541 -1.97 9.38 -21.39
N ALA A 542 -1.18 8.30 -21.38
CA ALA A 542 -1.01 7.48 -20.19
C ALA A 542 -0.25 8.28 -19.13
N SER A 543 -0.85 8.41 -17.95
CA SER A 543 -0.23 8.97 -16.75
C SER A 543 0.08 7.83 -15.78
N VAL A 544 1.21 7.93 -15.07
CA VAL A 544 1.63 7.01 -13.99
C VAL A 544 2.09 7.84 -12.81
N ASP A 545 2.21 7.24 -11.62
CA ASP A 545 2.50 7.95 -10.36
C ASP A 545 1.41 9.01 -10.03
N VAL A 546 0.15 8.73 -10.39
CA VAL A 546 -1.04 9.55 -10.14
C VAL A 546 -1.64 9.18 -8.78
N PHE A 547 -1.36 10.00 -7.76
CA PHE A 547 -1.87 9.77 -6.40
C PHE A 547 -3.18 10.52 -6.11
N PRO A 548 -4.08 9.96 -5.29
CA PRO A 548 -5.29 10.66 -4.88
C PRO A 548 -4.94 11.86 -3.99
N PRO A 549 -5.51 13.07 -4.21
CA PRO A 549 -5.18 14.26 -3.43
C PRO A 549 -5.49 14.19 -1.92
N VAL A 550 -6.34 13.24 -1.52
CA VAL A 550 -6.70 12.95 -0.14
C VAL A 550 -6.97 11.45 0.01
N PRO A 551 -6.86 10.85 1.21
CA PRO A 551 -7.26 9.48 1.44
C PRO A 551 -8.72 9.23 1.04
N LEU A 552 -8.95 8.30 0.10
CA LEU A 552 -10.28 7.97 -0.41
C LEU A 552 -10.89 6.76 0.32
N ALA A 553 -10.07 5.75 0.61
CA ALA A 553 -10.50 4.51 1.24
C ALA A 553 -10.66 4.66 2.76
N THR A 554 -11.82 4.26 3.28
CA THR A 554 -12.12 4.20 4.73
C THR A 554 -12.28 2.75 5.17
N ILE A 555 -11.37 2.25 6.00
CA ILE A 555 -11.39 0.86 6.47
C ILE A 555 -12.15 0.79 7.79
N ILE A 556 -13.13 -0.11 7.87
CA ILE A 556 -13.93 -0.36 9.07
C ILE A 556 -13.83 -1.84 9.41
N PHE A 557 -13.16 -2.17 10.51
CA PHE A 557 -13.15 -3.52 11.05
C PHE A 557 -14.42 -3.80 11.85
N GLU A 558 -15.13 -4.87 11.51
CA GLU A 558 -16.31 -5.36 12.24
C GLU A 558 -15.83 -6.47 13.22
N PRO A 559 -16.16 -6.39 14.52
CA PRO A 559 -15.69 -7.37 15.50
C PRO A 559 -16.31 -8.76 15.22
N PRO A 560 -15.58 -9.88 15.46
CA PRO A 560 -16.10 -11.22 15.23
C PRO A 560 -17.41 -11.49 15.97
N THR A 561 -18.35 -12.20 15.32
CA THR A 561 -19.62 -12.60 15.93
C THR A 561 -19.48 -13.66 17.03
N VAL A 562 -18.34 -14.36 17.07
CA VAL A 562 -18.04 -15.42 18.04
C VAL A 562 -16.87 -15.03 18.96
N PRO A 563 -16.93 -15.36 20.27
CA PRO A 563 -15.82 -15.14 21.18
C PRO A 563 -14.68 -16.13 20.89
N LEU A 564 -13.43 -15.67 20.97
CA LEU A 564 -12.25 -16.42 20.55
C LEU A 564 -11.27 -16.65 21.72
N PRO A 565 -10.52 -17.78 21.73
CA PRO A 565 -9.39 -17.98 22.65
C PRO A 565 -8.32 -16.88 22.47
N PRO A 566 -7.51 -16.57 23.49
CA PRO A 566 -6.45 -15.57 23.36
C PRO A 566 -5.46 -15.89 22.23
N LEU A 567 -4.92 -14.85 21.60
CA LEU A 567 -3.80 -14.98 20.66
C LEU A 567 -2.58 -15.59 21.36
N ALA A 568 -1.83 -16.44 20.66
CA ALA A 568 -0.57 -16.98 21.16
C ALA A 568 0.47 -15.86 21.35
N ALA A 569 1.31 -16.00 22.36
CA ALA A 569 2.28 -14.98 22.75
C ALA A 569 3.33 -14.69 21.66
N SER A 570 3.67 -15.71 20.85
CA SER A 570 4.43 -15.56 19.62
C SER A 570 3.56 -15.93 18.41
N GLN A 571 3.79 -15.27 17.28
CA GLN A 571 3.33 -15.70 15.95
C GLN A 571 4.52 -16.18 15.09
N LEU A 572 5.71 -16.32 15.68
CA LEU A 572 6.92 -16.84 15.06
C LEU A 572 7.38 -18.05 15.88
N PHE A 573 7.35 -19.24 15.29
CA PHE A 573 7.75 -20.48 15.94
C PHE A 573 9.07 -20.98 15.34
N THR A 574 10.00 -21.40 16.20
CA THR A 574 11.23 -22.07 15.79
C THR A 574 10.99 -23.57 15.64
N LEU A 575 11.33 -24.10 14.47
CA LEU A 575 11.24 -25.51 14.11
C LEU A 575 12.51 -26.23 14.55
N THR A 576 12.41 -27.07 15.58
CA THR A 576 13.54 -27.86 16.09
C THR A 576 13.71 -29.12 15.25
N TYR A 577 14.40 -28.97 14.11
CA TYR A 577 14.76 -30.08 13.22
C TYR A 577 15.83 -31.00 13.83
N GLN A 578 15.76 -32.28 13.48
CA GLN A 578 16.75 -33.29 13.84
C GLN A 578 17.86 -33.40 12.78
N ALA A 579 18.92 -34.16 13.10
CA ALA A 579 20.06 -34.46 12.22
C ALA A 579 20.87 -33.27 11.67
N GLY A 580 20.58 -32.04 12.11
CA GLY A 580 21.15 -30.81 11.54
C GLY A 580 20.49 -30.39 10.22
N GLU A 581 19.35 -30.98 9.89
CA GLU A 581 18.52 -30.61 8.75
C GLU A 581 17.85 -29.25 8.99
N THR A 582 17.41 -28.64 7.90
CA THR A 582 16.61 -27.40 7.86
C THR A 582 15.42 -27.60 6.91
N THR A 583 14.47 -26.66 6.98
CA THR A 583 13.24 -26.62 6.17
C THR A 583 13.48 -26.82 4.66
N SER A 584 12.73 -27.73 4.03
CA SER A 584 12.64 -27.84 2.56
C SER A 584 11.71 -26.79 1.92
N PRO A 585 11.82 -26.52 0.61
CA PRO A 585 10.85 -25.73 -0.16
C PRO A 585 9.40 -26.27 -0.17
N GLU A 586 9.19 -27.51 0.25
CA GLU A 586 7.90 -28.23 0.25
C GLU A 586 7.22 -28.21 1.63
N ALA A 587 7.95 -27.86 2.69
CA ALA A 587 7.43 -27.85 4.05
C ALA A 587 6.19 -26.94 4.17
N ARG A 588 5.14 -27.42 4.85
CA ARG A 588 3.88 -26.68 5.03
C ARG A 588 3.41 -26.68 6.48
N ALA A 589 2.81 -25.57 6.88
CA ALA A 589 2.33 -25.33 8.23
C ALA A 589 0.81 -25.14 8.28
N PHE A 590 0.19 -25.69 9.32
CA PHE A 590 -1.26 -25.73 9.50
C PHE A 590 -1.62 -25.47 10.97
N LEU A 591 -2.71 -24.73 11.20
CA LEU A 591 -3.38 -24.66 12.49
C LEU A 591 -4.66 -25.49 12.42
N ILE A 592 -4.83 -26.46 13.32
CA ILE A 592 -6.08 -27.21 13.48
C ILE A 592 -6.82 -26.63 14.70
N ARG A 593 -7.96 -25.99 14.45
CA ARG A 593 -8.77 -25.31 15.48
C ARG A 593 -9.96 -26.18 15.88
N ASP A 594 -10.12 -26.40 17.18
CA ASP A 594 -11.19 -27.20 17.82
C ASP A 594 -11.37 -28.64 17.26
N ASN A 595 -10.37 -29.18 16.57
CA ASN A 595 -10.50 -30.37 15.71
C ASN A 595 -11.68 -30.27 14.73
N ALA A 596 -12.04 -29.07 14.31
CA ALA A 596 -13.21 -28.77 13.47
C ALA A 596 -12.83 -28.04 12.18
N ARG A 597 -11.71 -27.30 12.14
CA ARG A 597 -11.22 -26.57 10.96
C ARG A 597 -9.70 -26.67 10.83
N VAL A 598 -9.22 -26.57 9.60
CA VAL A 598 -7.80 -26.40 9.24
C VAL A 598 -7.62 -24.98 8.69
N LEU A 599 -6.59 -24.29 9.14
CA LEU A 599 -6.12 -23.02 8.59
C LEU A 599 -4.69 -23.21 8.10
N GLU A 600 -4.51 -23.32 6.79
CA GLU A 600 -3.19 -23.36 6.18
C GLU A 600 -2.46 -22.04 6.39
N GLN A 601 -1.22 -22.11 6.83
CA GLN A 601 -0.34 -20.97 7.08
C GLN A 601 0.64 -20.74 5.91
N GLY A 602 0.69 -21.67 4.97
CA GLY A 602 1.61 -21.68 3.83
C GLY A 602 2.96 -22.30 4.21
N LYS A 603 4.05 -21.74 3.69
CA LYS A 603 5.40 -22.29 3.79
C LYS A 603 6.28 -21.51 4.78
N PRO A 604 7.15 -22.18 5.56
CA PRO A 604 8.33 -21.56 6.13
C PRO A 604 9.40 -21.32 5.04
N PRO A 605 10.35 -20.38 5.24
CA PRO A 605 11.43 -20.14 4.28
C PRO A 605 12.38 -21.35 4.17
N ALA A 606 12.74 -21.69 2.93
CA ALA A 606 13.63 -22.79 2.60
C ALA A 606 15.04 -22.57 3.17
N GLY A 607 15.65 -23.63 3.69
CA GLY A 607 16.91 -23.56 4.43
C GLY A 607 16.81 -22.91 5.82
N GLY A 608 15.64 -22.41 6.21
CA GLY A 608 15.38 -21.79 7.51
C GLY A 608 15.02 -22.80 8.61
N THR A 609 14.76 -22.27 9.81
CA THR A 609 14.31 -23.03 10.99
C THR A 609 13.18 -22.32 11.73
N THR A 610 12.43 -21.45 11.07
CA THR A 610 11.30 -20.73 11.66
C THR A 610 10.08 -20.77 10.75
N VAL A 611 8.89 -20.67 11.33
CA VAL A 611 7.63 -20.47 10.63
C VAL A 611 6.90 -19.27 11.20
N GLN A 612 6.42 -18.39 10.32
CA GLN A 612 5.56 -17.27 10.69
C GLN A 612 4.10 -17.67 10.49
N LEU A 613 3.29 -17.49 11.52
CA LEU A 613 1.89 -17.87 11.59
C LEU A 613 0.99 -16.62 11.52
N THR A 614 -0.26 -16.83 11.13
CA THR A 614 -1.34 -15.83 11.15
C THR A 614 -2.45 -16.34 12.06
N ASP A 615 -2.71 -15.61 13.15
CA ASP A 615 -3.78 -15.90 14.11
C ASP A 615 -3.64 -17.24 14.85
N ALA A 616 -2.42 -17.65 15.17
CA ALA A 616 -2.20 -18.76 16.10
C ALA A 616 -2.72 -18.39 17.49
N ARG A 617 -3.61 -19.21 18.07
CA ARG A 617 -4.29 -18.98 19.35
C ARG A 617 -4.00 -20.10 20.36
N ILE A 618 -4.11 -19.78 21.64
CA ILE A 618 -3.98 -20.77 22.71
C ILE A 618 -5.07 -21.85 22.55
N GLY A 619 -4.65 -23.11 22.49
CA GLY A 619 -5.53 -24.26 22.26
C GLY A 619 -5.63 -24.71 20.80
N ASP A 620 -5.12 -23.95 19.83
CA ASP A 620 -4.94 -24.47 18.46
C ASP A 620 -3.87 -25.56 18.47
N ARG A 621 -3.99 -26.53 17.56
CA ARG A 621 -2.92 -27.49 17.29
C ARG A 621 -2.12 -27.02 16.07
N LEU A 622 -0.93 -26.48 16.32
CA LEU A 622 0.06 -26.21 15.27
C LEU A 622 0.59 -27.55 14.76
N CYS A 623 0.65 -27.72 13.44
CA CYS A 623 1.33 -28.83 12.79
C CYS A 623 2.19 -28.32 11.64
N VAL A 624 3.39 -28.88 11.49
CA VAL A 624 4.28 -28.67 10.34
C VAL A 624 4.68 -30.03 9.80
N TYR A 625 4.59 -30.19 8.48
CA TYR A 625 4.99 -31.39 7.76
C TYR A 625 6.03 -31.00 6.71
N ASP A 626 7.21 -31.62 6.78
CA ASP A 626 8.32 -31.51 5.85
C ASP A 626 8.65 -32.93 5.36
N ILE A 627 7.90 -33.36 4.36
CA ILE A 627 8.04 -34.66 3.68
C ILE A 627 8.37 -34.35 2.24
N ASN A 628 9.63 -34.54 1.87
CA ASN A 628 10.15 -34.45 0.51
C ASN A 628 11.21 -35.55 0.34
N ASP A 629 10.83 -36.63 -0.34
CA ASP A 629 11.68 -37.79 -0.63
C ASP A 629 12.95 -37.45 -1.48
N HIS A 630 13.00 -36.24 -2.05
CA HIS A 630 13.89 -35.90 -3.16
C HIS A 630 14.56 -34.51 -3.06
N ALA A 631 14.49 -33.81 -1.92
CA ALA A 631 15.17 -32.54 -1.71
C ALA A 631 16.68 -32.63 -2.03
N ALA A 632 17.22 -31.63 -2.73
CA ALA A 632 18.53 -31.70 -3.38
C ALA A 632 19.73 -31.93 -2.45
N ASP A 633 19.63 -31.54 -1.17
CA ASP A 633 20.68 -31.75 -0.17
C ASP A 633 20.51 -33.09 0.60
N SER A 634 19.29 -33.42 1.06
CA SER A 634 18.92 -34.76 1.57
C SER A 634 17.40 -34.94 1.72
N PRO A 635 16.86 -36.18 1.58
CA PRO A 635 15.43 -36.44 1.77
C PRO A 635 14.91 -36.00 3.14
N ARG A 636 13.83 -35.21 3.16
CA ARG A 636 13.17 -34.74 4.38
C ARG A 636 11.98 -35.63 4.71
N HIS A 637 11.93 -36.05 5.97
CA HIS A 637 10.83 -36.85 6.53
C HIS A 637 10.60 -36.43 7.99
N GLN A 638 10.34 -35.14 8.22
CA GLN A 638 10.11 -34.60 9.55
C GLN A 638 8.71 -34.01 9.68
N PHE A 639 8.06 -34.28 10.82
CA PHE A 639 6.75 -33.74 11.14
C PHE A 639 6.66 -33.42 12.63
N GLY A 640 5.99 -32.33 12.98
CA GLY A 640 5.78 -31.93 14.37
C GLY A 640 4.36 -31.41 14.54
N CYS A 641 3.70 -31.76 15.65
CA CYS A 641 2.42 -31.19 16.02
C CYS A 641 2.38 -30.88 17.52
N GLU A 642 1.80 -29.76 17.92
CA GLU A 642 1.69 -29.36 19.33
C GLU A 642 0.44 -28.52 19.59
N LEU A 643 -0.16 -28.66 20.79
CA LEU A 643 -1.23 -27.78 21.24
C LEU A 643 -0.62 -26.52 21.84
N ILE A 644 -0.86 -25.38 21.20
CA ILE A 644 -0.27 -24.09 21.59
C ILE A 644 -0.72 -23.70 22.99
N SER A 645 0.26 -23.58 23.88
CA SER A 645 0.14 -23.14 25.26
C SER A 645 0.65 -21.70 25.44
N ALA A 646 0.42 -21.15 26.63
CA ALA A 646 0.80 -19.77 26.93
C ALA A 646 2.32 -19.64 27.10
N GLY A 647 2.98 -19.02 26.12
CA GLY A 647 4.43 -18.77 26.12
C GLY A 647 5.22 -19.63 25.13
N ASP A 648 4.55 -20.46 24.34
CA ASP A 648 5.21 -21.30 23.33
C ASP A 648 5.73 -20.47 22.16
N ASP A 649 6.95 -20.78 21.73
CA ASP A 649 7.62 -20.24 20.53
C ASP A 649 8.47 -21.30 19.80
N GLN A 650 8.36 -22.58 20.17
CA GLN A 650 9.05 -23.71 19.56
C GLN A 650 8.05 -24.75 19.05
N LEU A 651 8.43 -25.51 18.01
CA LEU A 651 7.80 -26.77 17.63
C LEU A 651 8.88 -27.83 17.46
N ILE A 652 8.71 -29.00 18.10
CA ILE A 652 9.66 -30.11 17.97
C ILE A 652 9.31 -30.95 16.74
N MET A 653 10.25 -31.06 15.81
CA MET A 653 10.10 -31.89 14.63
C MET A 653 10.56 -33.33 14.91
N THR A 654 9.76 -34.31 14.48
CA THR A 654 10.01 -35.75 14.62
C THR A 654 10.44 -36.32 13.29
N ARG A 655 11.68 -36.84 13.21
CA ARG A 655 12.22 -37.46 11.99
C ARG A 655 11.87 -38.94 11.90
N ASN A 656 11.26 -39.37 10.80
CA ASN A 656 10.98 -40.77 10.52
C ASN A 656 11.03 -41.09 9.01
N THR A 657 12.18 -41.58 8.54
CA THR A 657 12.41 -41.90 7.12
C THR A 657 11.64 -43.11 6.58
N ALA A 658 10.77 -43.73 7.38
CA ALA A 658 9.81 -44.73 6.90
C ALA A 658 8.40 -44.13 6.69
N TRP A 659 8.22 -42.84 6.95
CA TRP A 659 6.97 -42.10 6.71
C TRP A 659 7.11 -41.24 5.44
N ALA A 660 6.46 -41.70 4.38
CA ALA A 660 6.39 -41.08 3.07
C ALA A 660 5.09 -41.56 2.38
N PRO A 661 3.90 -41.17 2.89
CA PRO A 661 2.65 -41.73 2.40
C PRO A 661 2.30 -41.17 1.02
N GLU A 662 2.21 -42.03 0.01
CA GLU A 662 1.60 -41.67 -1.27
C GLU A 662 0.08 -41.58 -1.06
N ILE A 663 -0.51 -40.40 -1.12
CA ILE A 663 -1.94 -40.18 -0.88
C ILE A 663 -2.62 -39.77 -2.18
N ALA A 664 -3.73 -40.41 -2.52
CA ALA A 664 -4.60 -40.02 -3.62
C ALA A 664 -6.01 -39.73 -3.10
N MET A 665 -6.42 -38.46 -3.20
CA MET A 665 -7.82 -38.06 -3.11
C MET A 665 -8.42 -38.12 -4.52
N VAL A 666 -9.51 -38.87 -4.66
CA VAL A 666 -10.16 -39.11 -5.95
C VAL A 666 -11.66 -38.89 -5.81
N GLN A 667 -12.21 -37.92 -6.55
CA GLN A 667 -13.65 -37.75 -6.57
C GLN A 667 -14.32 -38.86 -7.38
N SER A 668 -14.98 -39.78 -6.67
CA SER A 668 -15.65 -40.97 -7.24
C SER A 668 -17.14 -40.74 -7.55
N GLY A 669 -17.68 -39.58 -7.17
CA GLY A 669 -19.01 -39.12 -7.60
C GLY A 669 -19.28 -37.67 -7.15
N PRO A 670 -20.44 -37.10 -7.48
CA PRO A 670 -20.78 -35.71 -7.15
C PRO A 670 -20.56 -35.33 -5.69
N ASN A 671 -20.87 -36.26 -4.77
CA ASN A 671 -20.84 -36.09 -3.31
C ASN A 671 -19.86 -37.08 -2.62
N GLN A 672 -18.96 -37.72 -3.37
CA GLN A 672 -18.15 -38.82 -2.85
C GLN A 672 -16.66 -38.62 -3.16
N LEU A 673 -15.85 -38.64 -2.10
CA LEU A 673 -14.40 -38.55 -2.17
C LEU A 673 -13.78 -39.84 -1.64
N SER A 674 -13.15 -40.60 -2.52
CA SER A 674 -12.36 -41.77 -2.19
C SER A 674 -10.94 -41.35 -1.80
N VAL A 675 -10.40 -41.98 -0.77
CA VAL A 675 -9.01 -41.82 -0.33
C VAL A 675 -8.31 -43.16 -0.47
N VAL A 676 -7.16 -43.15 -1.13
CA VAL A 676 -6.25 -44.29 -1.25
C VAL A 676 -4.88 -43.86 -0.77
N VAL A 677 -4.21 -44.68 0.03
CA VAL A 677 -2.87 -44.41 0.56
C VAL A 677 -1.97 -45.63 0.37
N THR A 678 -0.79 -45.45 -0.23
CA THR A 678 0.30 -46.44 -0.20
C THR A 678 1.26 -46.06 0.91
N GLN A 679 1.35 -46.86 1.97
CA GLN A 679 2.29 -46.62 3.07
C GLN A 679 2.46 -47.89 3.91
N SER A 680 3.69 -48.39 3.97
CA SER A 680 4.01 -49.54 4.82
C SER A 680 4.08 -49.16 6.29
N VAL A 681 3.37 -49.91 7.14
CA VAL A 681 3.34 -49.76 8.60
C VAL A 681 3.19 -51.15 9.26
N PRO A 682 3.53 -51.31 10.55
CA PRO A 682 3.35 -52.57 11.27
C PRO A 682 1.94 -53.17 11.13
N VAL A 683 1.82 -54.49 11.20
CA VAL A 683 0.58 -55.23 10.86
C VAL A 683 -0.59 -54.81 11.77
N GLU A 684 -0.29 -54.51 13.02
CA GLU A 684 -1.18 -54.07 14.09
C GLU A 684 -1.55 -52.58 14.05
N ALA A 685 -0.91 -51.78 13.19
CA ALA A 685 -1.17 -50.34 13.09
C ALA A 685 -2.58 -50.08 12.54
N VAL A 686 -3.25 -49.06 13.08
CA VAL A 686 -4.53 -48.56 12.56
C VAL A 686 -4.28 -47.20 11.91
N MET A 687 -4.62 -47.08 10.63
CA MET A 687 -4.58 -45.80 9.92
C MET A 687 -5.96 -45.15 9.92
N LYS A 688 -5.99 -43.84 10.20
CA LYS A 688 -7.21 -43.03 10.21
C LYS A 688 -7.04 -41.82 9.33
N ALA A 689 -8.15 -41.36 8.78
CA ALA A 689 -8.23 -40.13 8.02
C ALA A 689 -9.42 -39.27 8.48
N ARG A 690 -9.30 -37.96 8.29
CA ARG A 690 -10.38 -37.00 8.54
C ARG A 690 -10.37 -35.89 7.49
N LEU A 691 -11.53 -35.62 6.90
CA LEU A 691 -11.70 -34.60 5.87
C LEU A 691 -12.22 -33.29 6.47
N PHE A 692 -11.58 -32.19 6.10
CA PHE A 692 -11.90 -30.82 6.49
C PHE A 692 -12.23 -30.03 5.22
N PRO A 693 -13.51 -29.81 4.88
CA PRO A 693 -13.87 -28.84 3.84
C PRO A 693 -13.28 -27.47 4.19
N GLU A 694 -12.70 -26.75 3.22
CA GLU A 694 -11.90 -25.54 3.49
C GLU A 694 -12.67 -24.45 4.25
N HIS A 695 -13.99 -24.41 4.11
CA HIS A 695 -14.85 -23.35 4.68
C HIS A 695 -15.96 -23.89 5.58
N ASP A 696 -15.94 -25.18 5.91
CA ASP A 696 -16.95 -25.83 6.76
C ASP A 696 -16.29 -26.62 7.90
N THR A 697 -17.09 -27.36 8.64
CA THR A 697 -16.69 -28.22 9.75
C THR A 697 -16.22 -29.58 9.28
N ALA A 698 -15.21 -30.10 9.96
CA ALA A 698 -14.61 -31.41 9.68
C ALA A 698 -15.62 -32.55 9.81
N LEU A 699 -15.60 -33.46 8.83
CA LEU A 699 -16.38 -34.70 8.86
C LEU A 699 -15.89 -35.64 9.99
N GLY A 700 -16.62 -36.73 10.22
CA GLY A 700 -16.20 -37.77 11.16
C GLY A 700 -14.90 -38.47 10.74
N GLU A 701 -14.18 -39.04 11.71
CA GLU A 701 -13.00 -39.88 11.44
C GLU A 701 -13.40 -41.15 10.68
N VAL A 702 -12.60 -41.53 9.69
CA VAL A 702 -12.71 -42.79 8.95
C VAL A 702 -11.49 -43.65 9.26
N VAL A 703 -11.70 -44.88 9.74
CA VAL A 703 -10.65 -45.90 9.81
C VAL A 703 -10.48 -46.47 8.41
N LEU A 704 -9.27 -46.44 7.87
CA LEU A 704 -9.00 -46.94 6.52
C LEU A 704 -8.91 -48.47 6.52
N ALA A 705 -9.50 -49.08 5.50
CA ALA A 705 -9.42 -50.52 5.26
C ALA A 705 -8.06 -50.87 4.63
N ARG A 706 -7.37 -51.86 5.21
CA ARG A 706 -6.03 -52.29 4.80
C ARG A 706 -6.06 -53.46 3.82
N ASP A 707 -5.23 -53.39 2.78
CA ASP A 707 -4.84 -54.52 1.93
C ASP A 707 -3.32 -54.45 1.66
N GLY A 708 -2.54 -55.26 2.38
CA GLY A 708 -1.07 -55.17 2.35
C GLY A 708 -0.54 -53.84 2.89
N ASP A 709 0.12 -53.05 2.03
CA ASP A 709 0.57 -51.68 2.32
C ASP A 709 -0.39 -50.60 1.75
N LEU A 710 -1.48 -51.03 1.10
CA LEU A 710 -2.55 -50.16 0.59
C LEU A 710 -3.61 -49.93 1.67
N TRP A 711 -4.09 -48.70 1.77
CA TRP A 711 -5.17 -48.30 2.67
C TRP A 711 -6.23 -47.55 1.89
N SER A 712 -7.50 -47.80 2.18
CA SER A 712 -8.61 -47.18 1.44
C SER A 712 -9.77 -46.73 2.34
N GLY A 713 -10.42 -45.64 1.95
CA GLY A 713 -11.58 -45.09 2.65
C GLY A 713 -12.44 -44.25 1.71
N VAL A 714 -13.67 -43.94 2.15
CA VAL A 714 -14.63 -43.15 1.37
C VAL A 714 -15.35 -42.17 2.28
N PHE A 715 -15.27 -40.89 1.95
CA PHE A 715 -16.07 -39.83 2.54
C PHE A 715 -17.32 -39.60 1.68
N ASN A 716 -18.50 -39.61 2.31
CA ASN A 716 -19.77 -39.27 1.69
C ASN A 716 -20.20 -37.91 2.23
N LEU A 717 -20.34 -36.92 1.36
CA LEU A 717 -20.55 -35.53 1.73
C LEU A 717 -22.03 -35.11 1.55
N PRO A 718 -22.58 -34.26 2.43
CA PRO A 718 -23.96 -33.76 2.28
C PRO A 718 -24.13 -32.80 1.09
N VAL A 719 -23.02 -32.32 0.54
CA VAL A 719 -22.92 -31.35 -0.57
C VAL A 719 -21.96 -31.90 -1.65
N PRO A 720 -21.99 -31.35 -2.88
CA PRO A 720 -20.93 -31.54 -3.86
C PRO A 720 -19.52 -31.47 -3.25
N VAL A 721 -18.58 -32.30 -3.72
CA VAL A 721 -17.21 -32.35 -3.16
C VAL A 721 -16.55 -30.96 -3.25
N PRO A 722 -16.28 -30.27 -2.12
CA PRO A 722 -15.72 -28.93 -2.10
C PRO A 722 -14.18 -28.96 -2.13
N PRO A 723 -13.52 -27.79 -2.15
CA PRO A 723 -12.18 -27.64 -1.61
C PRO A 723 -12.05 -28.30 -0.24
N ALA A 724 -11.03 -29.13 -0.02
CA ALA A 724 -10.85 -29.81 1.25
C ALA A 724 -9.39 -30.17 1.57
N TYR A 725 -9.07 -30.17 2.87
CA TYR A 725 -7.88 -30.78 3.44
C TYR A 725 -8.20 -32.17 3.99
N LEU A 726 -7.27 -33.12 3.83
CA LEU A 726 -7.32 -34.45 4.42
C LEU A 726 -6.18 -34.61 5.43
N GLN A 727 -6.54 -34.78 6.70
CA GLN A 727 -5.62 -35.19 7.75
C GLN A 727 -5.51 -36.72 7.75
N LEU A 728 -4.30 -37.26 7.67
CA LEU A 728 -4.01 -38.69 7.72
C LEU A 728 -3.05 -38.99 8.87
N TRP A 729 -3.34 -39.99 9.71
CA TRP A 729 -2.42 -40.41 10.78
C TRP A 729 -2.44 -41.90 11.08
N VAL A 730 -1.37 -42.37 11.72
CA VAL A 730 -1.31 -43.68 12.39
C VAL A 730 -1.70 -43.52 13.87
N GLU A 731 -2.58 -44.39 14.36
CA GLU A 731 -2.94 -44.47 15.77
C GLU A 731 -1.82 -45.21 16.55
N GLU A 732 -0.86 -44.45 17.08
CA GLU A 732 0.29 -44.99 17.81
C GLU A 732 -0.10 -45.58 19.18
N LEU A 733 0.66 -46.57 19.65
CA LEU A 733 0.47 -47.21 20.95
C LEU A 733 1.78 -47.16 21.78
N PRO A 734 1.84 -46.40 22.90
CA PRO A 734 0.79 -45.53 23.43
C PRO A 734 0.50 -44.31 22.54
N SER A 735 -0.68 -43.71 22.69
CA SER A 735 -1.12 -42.54 21.93
C SER A 735 -0.14 -41.37 22.12
N ALA A 736 0.41 -40.89 21.00
CA ALA A 736 1.43 -39.84 20.97
C ALA A 736 1.04 -38.71 19.99
N PRO A 737 -0.05 -37.96 20.23
CA PRO A 737 -0.59 -37.01 19.24
C PRO A 737 0.34 -35.86 18.84
N ALA A 738 1.44 -35.62 19.58
CA ALA A 738 2.44 -34.62 19.20
C ALA A 738 3.51 -35.14 18.23
N THR A 739 3.78 -36.45 18.25
CA THR A 739 4.90 -37.08 17.53
C THR A 739 4.47 -38.31 16.71
N ARG A 740 3.16 -38.56 16.60
CA ARG A 740 2.59 -39.62 15.76
C ARG A 740 2.85 -39.34 14.28
N ARG A 741 3.02 -40.40 13.50
CA ARG A 741 3.05 -40.33 12.03
C ARG A 741 1.75 -39.71 11.53
N GLU A 742 1.87 -38.54 10.95
CA GLU A 742 0.75 -37.74 10.46
C GLU A 742 1.18 -36.88 9.26
N THR A 743 0.22 -36.52 8.40
CA THR A 743 0.37 -35.48 7.39
C THR A 743 -0.99 -34.86 7.06
N ILE A 744 -0.99 -33.67 6.46
CA ILE A 744 -2.17 -33.05 5.83
C ILE A 744 -1.87 -32.84 4.35
N VAL A 745 -2.83 -33.18 3.50
CA VAL A 745 -2.82 -32.90 2.06
C VAL A 745 -4.07 -32.14 1.66
N ASP A 746 -4.00 -31.36 0.59
CA ASP A 746 -5.08 -30.53 0.05
C ASP A 746 -5.68 -31.10 -1.24
N ARG A 747 -6.92 -30.70 -1.54
CA ARG A 747 -7.54 -30.85 -2.86
C ARG A 747 -8.28 -29.56 -3.21
N GLY A 748 -7.72 -28.80 -4.16
CA GLY A 748 -8.31 -27.58 -4.72
C GLY A 748 -8.61 -26.50 -3.69
N THR A 749 -7.87 -26.48 -2.58
CA THR A 749 -7.98 -25.47 -1.53
C THR A 749 -7.28 -24.19 -1.91
N GLY A 750 -7.68 -23.10 -1.28
CA GLY A 750 -7.15 -21.78 -1.57
C GLY A 750 -7.85 -21.12 -2.75
N GLY A 751 -9.15 -21.36 -2.94
CA GLY A 751 -9.96 -20.73 -4.00
C GLY A 751 -9.65 -21.14 -5.44
N SER A 752 -8.44 -21.64 -5.72
CA SER A 752 -7.91 -21.93 -7.06
C SER A 752 -8.33 -23.29 -7.64
N GLY A 753 -9.32 -23.97 -7.06
CA GLY A 753 -9.97 -25.13 -7.69
C GLY A 753 -11.28 -24.73 -8.36
N ALA A 754 -11.65 -25.39 -9.45
CA ALA A 754 -12.88 -25.09 -10.18
C ALA A 754 -13.99 -26.06 -9.79
N PHE A 755 -15.10 -25.56 -9.24
CA PHE A 755 -16.20 -26.38 -8.71
C PHE A 755 -17.54 -25.91 -9.27
N GLY A 756 -18.34 -26.83 -9.80
CA GLY A 756 -19.63 -26.53 -10.41
C GLY A 756 -20.75 -26.29 -9.38
N PRO A 757 -21.75 -25.44 -9.69
CA PRO A 757 -21.99 -24.81 -10.99
C PRO A 757 -21.07 -23.61 -11.26
N ALA A 758 -20.37 -23.61 -12.41
CA ALA A 758 -19.48 -22.53 -12.83
C ALA A 758 -19.37 -22.42 -14.35
N ARG A 759 -19.16 -21.20 -14.87
CA ARG A 759 -18.87 -20.94 -16.28
C ARG A 759 -17.52 -20.24 -16.40
N LEU A 760 -16.58 -20.86 -17.10
CA LEU A 760 -15.18 -20.45 -17.13
C LEU A 760 -14.77 -20.28 -18.60
N HIS A 761 -15.00 -19.06 -19.11
CA HIS A 761 -15.03 -18.76 -20.55
C HIS A 761 -13.65 -18.56 -21.19
N SER A 762 -12.62 -18.15 -20.43
CA SER A 762 -11.20 -18.24 -20.83
C SER A 762 -10.64 -19.67 -20.68
N GLY A 763 -11.52 -20.66 -20.53
CA GLY A 763 -11.17 -21.93 -19.93
C GLY A 763 -11.05 -21.84 -18.41
N VAL A 764 -10.63 -22.95 -17.81
CA VAL A 764 -10.33 -23.04 -16.38
C VAL A 764 -8.84 -22.86 -16.19
N LEU A 765 -8.41 -21.93 -15.34
CA LEU A 765 -7.12 -22.00 -14.66
C LEU A 765 -7.36 -22.51 -13.24
N VAL A 766 -6.78 -23.67 -12.88
CA VAL A 766 -6.64 -24.10 -11.49
C VAL A 766 -5.18 -24.13 -11.09
N VAL A 767 -4.89 -23.79 -9.83
CA VAL A 767 -3.54 -23.74 -9.27
C VAL A 767 -3.50 -24.58 -7.98
N SER A 768 -2.37 -25.22 -7.69
CA SER A 768 -2.11 -25.89 -6.41
C SER A 768 -2.14 -24.90 -5.25
N SER A 769 -2.41 -25.37 -4.03
CA SER A 769 -2.49 -24.51 -2.84
C SER A 769 -1.17 -23.79 -2.51
N ASP A 770 -0.05 -24.26 -3.07
CA ASP A 770 1.28 -23.67 -2.93
C ASP A 770 1.76 -22.88 -4.15
N GLY A 771 0.89 -22.65 -5.14
CA GLY A 771 1.15 -21.78 -6.31
C GLY A 771 1.98 -22.40 -7.43
N ASN A 772 2.57 -23.59 -7.22
CA ASN A 772 3.61 -24.14 -8.09
C ASN A 772 3.11 -24.98 -9.28
N ALA A 773 1.93 -25.59 -9.21
CA ALA A 773 1.36 -26.36 -10.32
C ALA A 773 0.06 -25.74 -10.80
N SER A 774 -0.15 -25.67 -12.11
CA SER A 774 -1.38 -25.20 -12.71
C SER A 774 -1.90 -26.10 -13.82
N TYR A 775 -3.21 -26.09 -14.02
CA TYR A 775 -3.87 -26.70 -15.18
C TYR A 775 -4.71 -25.63 -15.84
N GLN A 776 -4.59 -25.53 -17.17
CA GLN A 776 -5.33 -24.61 -18.00
C GLN A 776 -6.12 -25.35 -19.08
N SER A 777 -7.41 -25.06 -19.23
CA SER A 777 -8.18 -25.57 -20.37
C SER A 777 -8.05 -24.64 -21.57
N GLY A 778 -7.66 -25.16 -22.74
CA GLY A 778 -7.63 -24.41 -24.00
C GLY A 778 -9.00 -24.16 -24.64
N THR A 779 -10.10 -24.35 -23.88
CA THR A 779 -11.49 -24.10 -24.33
C THR A 779 -12.37 -23.69 -23.16
N PRO A 780 -13.44 -22.90 -23.39
CA PRO A 780 -14.45 -22.62 -22.38
C PRO A 780 -14.97 -23.89 -21.69
N ILE A 781 -15.01 -23.92 -20.36
CA ILE A 781 -15.56 -25.02 -19.57
C ILE A 781 -16.82 -24.55 -18.84
N PHE A 782 -17.84 -25.40 -18.87
CA PHE A 782 -19.05 -25.29 -18.06
C PHE A 782 -19.06 -26.47 -17.08
N LEU A 783 -19.01 -26.17 -15.79
CA LEU A 783 -19.11 -27.17 -14.73
C LEU A 783 -20.54 -27.25 -14.24
N GLU A 784 -21.14 -28.42 -14.30
CA GLU A 784 -22.44 -28.73 -13.67
C GLU A 784 -22.28 -28.96 -12.15
N PRO A 785 -23.34 -28.84 -11.34
CA PRO A 785 -23.28 -29.15 -9.90
C PRO A 785 -22.69 -30.53 -9.61
N GLY A 786 -21.62 -30.57 -8.81
CA GLY A 786 -20.89 -31.83 -8.51
C GLY A 786 -19.77 -32.18 -9.48
N GLN A 787 -19.56 -31.40 -10.54
CA GLN A 787 -18.34 -31.45 -11.35
C GLN A 787 -17.24 -30.58 -10.72
N SER A 788 -15.99 -30.99 -10.87
CA SER A 788 -14.85 -30.16 -10.45
C SER A 788 -13.56 -30.49 -11.19
N ILE A 789 -12.60 -29.57 -11.12
CA ILE A 789 -11.19 -29.75 -11.45
C ILE A 789 -10.39 -29.23 -10.25
N ALA A 790 -9.44 -30.00 -9.74
CA ALA A 790 -8.65 -29.65 -8.56
C ALA A 790 -7.25 -30.24 -8.62
N TRP A 791 -6.26 -29.45 -8.19
CA TRP A 791 -4.94 -29.97 -7.83
C TRP A 791 -4.93 -30.53 -6.42
N GLN A 792 -4.05 -31.50 -6.18
CA GLN A 792 -3.60 -31.94 -4.87
C GLN A 792 -2.07 -31.91 -4.88
N SER A 793 -1.44 -31.26 -3.89
CA SER A 793 -0.01 -31.44 -3.63
C SER A 793 0.27 -32.79 -2.98
N MET A 794 1.37 -33.47 -3.36
CA MET A 794 1.69 -34.82 -2.89
C MET A 794 2.95 -34.85 -2.00
N PRO A 795 2.86 -35.29 -0.73
CA PRO A 795 4.00 -35.37 0.18
C PRO A 795 4.91 -36.57 -0.10
N GLY A 796 4.34 -37.69 -0.55
CA GLY A 796 5.10 -38.83 -1.07
C GLY A 796 4.94 -38.92 -2.59
N THR A 797 6.02 -39.20 -3.31
CA THR A 797 6.02 -39.26 -4.79
C THR A 797 6.02 -40.71 -5.29
N PRO A 798 5.17 -41.08 -6.27
CA PRO A 798 5.16 -42.44 -6.84
C PRO A 798 6.55 -42.83 -7.36
N GLN A 799 6.98 -44.07 -7.04
CA GLN A 799 8.35 -44.54 -7.31
C GLN A 799 8.87 -44.11 -8.70
N LEU A 800 9.92 -43.28 -8.69
CA LEU A 800 10.51 -42.72 -9.92
C LEU A 800 11.15 -43.80 -10.81
N PRO A 801 11.19 -43.60 -12.15
CA PRO A 801 11.87 -44.52 -13.05
C PRO A 801 13.38 -44.63 -12.74
N PRO A 802 14.00 -45.82 -12.88
CA PRO A 802 15.42 -45.99 -12.61
C PRO A 802 16.30 -45.04 -13.42
N GLY A 803 17.16 -44.28 -12.74
CA GLY A 803 18.03 -43.29 -13.39
C GLY A 803 17.32 -41.98 -13.77
N THR A 804 16.25 -41.62 -13.07
CA THR A 804 15.67 -40.26 -13.15
C THR A 804 15.87 -39.50 -11.84
N LEU A 805 15.88 -38.17 -11.93
CA LEU A 805 15.76 -37.23 -10.82
C LEU A 805 14.46 -36.45 -10.97
N ILE A 806 13.90 -35.96 -9.88
CA ILE A 806 12.82 -34.97 -9.82
C ILE A 806 13.41 -33.63 -9.34
N SER A 807 12.75 -32.51 -9.67
CA SER A 807 12.90 -31.25 -8.94
C SER A 807 11.53 -30.85 -8.36
N GLY A 808 11.53 -30.36 -7.12
CA GLY A 808 10.33 -30.10 -6.34
C GLY A 808 9.54 -31.36 -5.99
N GLN A 809 8.25 -31.18 -5.71
CA GLN A 809 7.28 -32.26 -5.42
C GLN A 809 6.47 -32.70 -6.65
N SER A 810 5.74 -33.80 -6.51
CA SER A 810 4.73 -34.23 -7.48
C SER A 810 3.33 -33.68 -7.15
N TYR A 811 2.49 -33.56 -8.17
CA TYR A 811 1.14 -33.00 -8.06
C TYR A 811 0.12 -33.92 -8.72
N ARG A 812 -1.02 -34.14 -8.06
CA ARG A 812 -2.14 -34.90 -8.63
C ARG A 812 -3.19 -33.97 -9.21
N LEU A 813 -3.49 -34.11 -10.49
CA LEU A 813 -4.66 -33.48 -11.12
C LEU A 813 -5.85 -34.42 -10.95
N ASP A 814 -6.89 -33.97 -10.24
CA ASP A 814 -8.15 -34.69 -10.06
C ASP A 814 -9.30 -33.94 -10.72
N ALA A 815 -10.20 -34.66 -11.40
CA ALA A 815 -11.34 -34.07 -12.07
C ALA A 815 -12.52 -35.03 -12.14
N ASN A 816 -13.73 -34.50 -11.96
CA ASN A 816 -14.97 -35.24 -12.09
C ASN A 816 -15.94 -34.51 -13.05
N PRO A 817 -16.31 -35.10 -14.20
CA PRO A 817 -15.73 -36.32 -14.78
C PRO A 817 -14.29 -36.09 -15.27
N ALA A 818 -13.50 -37.16 -15.35
CA ALA A 818 -12.10 -37.09 -15.81
C ALA A 818 -11.92 -36.53 -17.24
N SER A 819 -12.99 -36.53 -18.05
CA SER A 819 -12.99 -35.92 -19.39
C SER A 819 -12.79 -34.40 -19.39
N LEU A 820 -13.02 -33.71 -18.26
CA LEU A 820 -12.80 -32.26 -18.13
C LEU A 820 -11.33 -31.86 -18.35
N VAL A 821 -10.40 -32.76 -18.03
CA VAL A 821 -8.94 -32.55 -18.15
C VAL A 821 -8.30 -33.45 -19.21
N ALA A 822 -9.09 -34.03 -20.12
CA ALA A 822 -8.58 -34.87 -21.21
C ALA A 822 -7.85 -34.07 -22.32
N GLY A 823 -7.75 -32.75 -22.16
CA GLY A 823 -7.00 -31.82 -22.97
C GLY A 823 -6.77 -30.52 -22.18
N GLY A 824 -6.18 -29.52 -22.82
CA GLY A 824 -5.60 -28.36 -22.14
C GLY A 824 -4.13 -28.59 -21.80
N THR A 825 -3.60 -27.83 -20.85
CA THR A 825 -2.18 -27.72 -20.51
C THR A 825 -1.98 -27.93 -19.02
N VAL A 826 -0.87 -28.55 -18.63
CA VAL A 826 -0.35 -28.60 -17.26
C VAL A 826 0.98 -27.87 -17.24
N SER A 827 1.15 -27.00 -16.25
CA SER A 827 2.39 -26.29 -15.99
C SER A 827 2.87 -26.53 -14.56
N ILE A 828 4.18 -26.69 -14.38
CA ILE A 828 4.81 -26.86 -13.07
C ILE A 828 6.02 -25.93 -12.99
N GLN A 829 5.99 -25.05 -12.00
CA GLN A 829 7.11 -24.23 -11.59
C GLN A 829 8.06 -25.06 -10.71
N TYR A 830 9.36 -25.03 -11.02
CA TYR A 830 10.39 -25.78 -10.31
C TYR A 830 11.71 -25.00 -10.27
N GLU A 831 12.59 -25.35 -9.34
CA GLU A 831 13.96 -24.80 -9.26
C GLU A 831 14.92 -25.70 -10.06
N ASP A 832 15.74 -25.13 -10.94
CA ASP A 832 16.68 -25.86 -11.82
C ASP A 832 17.94 -26.34 -11.07
N GLU A 833 17.72 -27.17 -10.06
CA GLU A 833 18.77 -27.83 -9.26
C GLU A 833 19.56 -28.88 -10.09
N PHE A 834 19.09 -29.21 -11.31
CA PHE A 834 19.70 -30.18 -12.22
C PHE A 834 21.07 -29.75 -12.74
N GLY A 835 21.40 -28.46 -12.75
CA GLY A 835 22.66 -27.92 -13.27
C GLY A 835 23.92 -28.52 -12.61
N LEU A 836 23.84 -28.87 -11.31
CA LEU A 836 24.92 -29.54 -10.58
C LEU A 836 25.23 -30.94 -11.11
N VAL A 837 24.23 -31.62 -11.68
CA VAL A 837 24.32 -32.99 -12.21
C VAL A 837 24.85 -32.98 -13.64
N GLN A 838 24.44 -32.00 -14.45
CA GLN A 838 24.90 -31.84 -15.83
C GLN A 838 26.39 -31.45 -15.92
N ALA A 839 26.90 -30.70 -14.94
CA ALA A 839 28.32 -30.34 -14.84
C ALA A 839 29.29 -31.54 -14.76
N ALA A 840 28.79 -32.74 -14.45
CA ALA A 840 29.58 -33.98 -14.38
C ALA A 840 29.90 -34.62 -15.76
N GLY A 841 29.57 -33.96 -16.88
CA GLY A 841 29.94 -34.43 -18.22
C GLY A 841 29.01 -35.49 -18.83
N VAL A 842 27.77 -35.55 -18.33
CA VAL A 842 26.66 -36.30 -18.93
C VAL A 842 26.17 -35.53 -20.18
N ALA A 843 25.58 -36.21 -21.17
CA ALA A 843 24.87 -35.50 -22.23
C ALA A 843 23.71 -34.70 -21.61
N ALA A 844 23.45 -33.50 -22.13
CA ALA A 844 22.40 -32.62 -21.62
C ALA A 844 21.01 -33.18 -21.94
N ALA A 845 20.49 -34.02 -21.04
CA ALA A 845 19.07 -34.30 -20.98
C ALA A 845 18.33 -33.02 -20.58
N THR A 846 17.18 -32.78 -21.19
CA THR A 846 16.30 -31.65 -20.86
C THR A 846 15.28 -32.09 -19.82
N PRO A 847 15.01 -31.31 -18.75
CA PRO A 847 13.89 -31.56 -17.86
C PRO A 847 12.57 -31.62 -18.64
N ALA A 848 11.66 -32.51 -18.23
CA ALA A 848 10.35 -32.64 -18.85
C ALA A 848 9.28 -33.02 -17.81
N ILE A 849 8.05 -32.54 -18.01
CA ILE A 849 6.90 -33.06 -17.27
C ILE A 849 6.72 -34.53 -17.65
N HIS A 850 6.64 -35.38 -16.65
CA HIS A 850 6.25 -36.78 -16.79
C HIS A 850 4.88 -36.98 -16.14
N PHE A 851 4.08 -37.87 -16.73
CA PHE A 851 2.76 -38.26 -16.26
C PHE A 851 2.78 -39.70 -15.76
N TRP A 852 2.25 -39.93 -14.56
CA TRP A 852 2.02 -41.25 -13.97
C TRP A 852 0.55 -41.62 -14.08
N ASP A 853 0.27 -42.67 -14.85
CA ASP A 853 -1.08 -43.19 -15.14
C ASP A 853 -1.63 -44.14 -14.04
N GLY A 854 -0.87 -44.35 -12.96
CA GLY A 854 -1.14 -45.36 -11.93
C GLY A 854 -0.29 -46.63 -12.06
N VAL A 855 0.46 -46.80 -13.16
CA VAL A 855 1.26 -47.99 -13.48
C VAL A 855 2.67 -47.65 -13.98
N GLN A 856 2.82 -46.58 -14.77
CA GLN A 856 4.09 -46.17 -15.37
C GLN A 856 4.20 -44.65 -15.56
N TRP A 857 5.43 -44.14 -15.53
CA TRP A 857 5.74 -42.75 -15.89
C TRP A 857 5.98 -42.63 -17.39
N THR A 858 5.34 -41.64 -18.03
CA THR A 858 5.51 -41.31 -19.45
C THR A 858 5.96 -39.86 -19.61
N PRO A 859 7.06 -39.55 -20.33
CA PRO A 859 7.46 -38.17 -20.61
C PRO A 859 6.46 -37.49 -21.55
N LEU A 860 6.11 -36.24 -21.26
CA LEU A 860 5.27 -35.40 -22.10
C LEU A 860 6.12 -34.42 -22.93
N ALA A 861 5.60 -34.00 -24.08
CA ALA A 861 6.20 -32.94 -24.88
C ALA A 861 6.15 -31.63 -24.09
N THR A 862 7.30 -31.22 -23.55
CA THR A 862 7.42 -30.13 -22.58
C THR A 862 8.17 -28.95 -23.18
N THR A 863 7.63 -27.75 -23.01
CA THR A 863 8.31 -26.47 -23.24
C THR A 863 8.78 -25.92 -21.89
N ILE A 864 9.99 -25.37 -21.84
CA ILE A 864 10.53 -24.68 -20.66
C ILE A 864 10.56 -23.17 -20.93
N THR A 865 10.03 -22.38 -20.00
CA THR A 865 10.05 -20.90 -20.04
C THR A 865 10.43 -20.33 -18.67
N THR A 866 10.70 -19.03 -18.59
CA THR A 866 10.87 -18.31 -17.33
C THR A 866 9.54 -17.62 -16.97
N PRO A 867 8.95 -17.85 -15.77
CA PRO A 867 7.79 -17.09 -15.34
C PRO A 867 8.12 -15.60 -15.17
N THR A 868 7.16 -14.72 -15.42
CA THR A 868 7.29 -13.27 -15.22
C THR A 868 7.64 -12.97 -13.76
N ASN A 869 8.71 -12.21 -13.52
CA ASN A 869 9.26 -11.92 -12.18
C ASN A 869 9.69 -13.16 -11.37
N ALA A 870 10.04 -14.30 -11.98
CA ALA A 870 10.61 -15.44 -11.25
C ALA A 870 12.00 -15.12 -10.66
N THR A 871 12.37 -15.75 -9.53
CA THR A 871 13.74 -15.72 -9.01
C THR A 871 14.70 -16.49 -9.91
N ASP A 872 15.99 -16.15 -9.85
CA ASP A 872 17.05 -16.89 -10.55
C ASP A 872 17.00 -18.39 -10.21
N GLY A 873 17.08 -19.24 -11.23
CA GLY A 873 16.97 -20.70 -11.08
C GLY A 873 15.55 -21.24 -11.22
N VAL A 874 14.51 -20.43 -11.04
CA VAL A 874 13.12 -20.89 -11.21
C VAL A 874 12.71 -20.93 -12.68
N GLN A 875 12.13 -22.05 -13.10
CA GLN A 875 11.66 -22.33 -14.46
C GLN A 875 10.22 -22.82 -14.43
N LEU A 876 9.49 -22.59 -15.52
CA LEU A 876 8.15 -23.12 -15.76
C LEU A 876 8.23 -24.20 -16.84
N ALA A 877 7.99 -25.45 -16.45
CA ALA A 877 7.73 -26.53 -17.40
C ALA A 877 6.26 -26.50 -17.80
N THR A 878 5.94 -26.65 -19.09
CA THR A 878 4.59 -26.58 -19.64
C THR A 878 4.39 -27.70 -20.67
N ALA A 879 3.34 -28.51 -20.51
CA ALA A 879 3.05 -29.65 -21.40
C ALA A 879 1.53 -29.86 -21.58
N PRO A 880 1.07 -30.45 -22.70
CA PRO A 880 -0.34 -30.82 -22.85
C PRO A 880 -0.81 -31.77 -21.73
N SER A 881 -2.00 -31.56 -21.20
CA SER A 881 -2.57 -32.42 -20.17
C SER A 881 -2.81 -33.85 -20.69
N ALA A 882 -2.44 -34.83 -19.88
CA ALA A 882 -2.63 -36.25 -20.13
C ALA A 882 -3.85 -36.83 -19.39
N GLY A 883 -4.67 -35.99 -18.74
CA GLY A 883 -5.82 -36.41 -17.94
C GLY A 883 -5.59 -36.41 -16.43
N VAL A 884 -6.50 -37.09 -15.72
CA VAL A 884 -6.42 -37.30 -14.26
C VAL A 884 -5.27 -38.26 -13.94
N GLY A 885 -4.36 -37.85 -13.07
CA GLY A 885 -3.16 -38.61 -12.71
C GLY A 885 -2.14 -37.75 -11.97
N VAL A 886 -0.89 -38.21 -11.87
CA VAL A 886 0.19 -37.49 -11.17
C VAL A 886 1.20 -36.93 -12.17
N TYR A 887 1.63 -35.70 -11.95
CA TYR A 887 2.57 -34.96 -12.79
C TYR A 887 3.79 -34.53 -11.96
N ALA A 888 4.97 -34.61 -12.55
CA ALA A 888 6.24 -34.20 -11.93
C ALA A 888 7.24 -33.74 -13.00
N VAL A 889 8.15 -32.82 -12.66
CA VAL A 889 9.26 -32.44 -13.55
C VAL A 889 10.43 -33.38 -13.29
N LEU A 890 10.73 -34.26 -14.25
CA LEU A 890 11.83 -35.23 -14.14
C LEU A 890 12.93 -34.97 -15.16
N LEU A 891 14.17 -35.32 -14.77
CA LEU A 891 15.35 -35.39 -15.62
C LEU A 891 15.83 -36.83 -15.75
N ALA A 892 15.92 -37.34 -16.99
CA ALA A 892 16.54 -38.62 -17.25
C ALA A 892 18.09 -38.52 -17.24
N GLN A 893 18.76 -39.39 -16.50
CA GLN A 893 20.22 -39.52 -16.52
C GLN A 893 20.65 -40.55 -17.57
N GLU A 894 21.56 -40.18 -18.48
CA GLU A 894 22.20 -41.18 -19.35
C GLU A 894 23.11 -42.11 -18.51
N ASN A 895 22.69 -43.37 -18.36
CA ASN A 895 23.50 -44.43 -17.75
C ASN A 895 24.76 -44.74 -18.58
N ARG A 896 25.83 -43.99 -18.37
CA ARG A 896 27.19 -44.40 -18.79
C ARG A 896 27.76 -45.37 -17.77
N THR A 897 27.59 -46.67 -18.03
CA THR A 897 28.35 -47.72 -17.36
C THR A 897 29.86 -47.54 -17.61
N TYR A 898 30.56 -46.96 -16.63
CA TYR A 898 32.01 -47.01 -16.58
C TYR A 898 32.43 -48.45 -16.25
N LEU A 899 33.18 -49.08 -17.17
CA LEU A 899 33.82 -50.36 -16.89
C LEU A 899 34.81 -50.20 -15.72
N PRO A 900 34.91 -51.17 -14.80
CA PRO A 900 35.81 -51.06 -13.65
C PRO A 900 37.27 -50.94 -14.12
N VAL A 901 37.97 -49.94 -13.59
CA VAL A 901 39.41 -49.78 -13.82
C VAL A 901 40.14 -50.93 -13.14
N ILE A 902 40.59 -51.91 -13.94
CA ILE A 902 41.51 -52.95 -13.47
C ILE A 902 42.89 -52.31 -13.31
N SER A 903 43.24 -51.89 -12.09
CA SER A 903 44.63 -51.58 -11.74
C SER A 903 45.47 -52.86 -11.80
N ARG A 904 46.61 -52.81 -12.47
CA ARG A 904 47.69 -53.81 -12.37
C ARG A 904 48.74 -53.36 -11.37
#